data_AF-A0A0K3CBX6-F1
#
_entry.id   AF-A0A0K3CBX6-F1
#
_cell.length_a   1.000
_cell.length_b   1.000
_cell.length_c   1.000
_cell.angle_alpha   90.00
_cell.angle_beta   90.00
_cell.angle_gamma   90.00
#
_symmetry.space_group_name_H-M   'P 1'
#
loop_
_entity.id
_entity.type
_entity.pdbx_description
1 polymer ?
#
loop_
_entity_poly.entity_id
_entity_poly.type
_entity_poly.pdbx_seq_one_letter_code
_entity_poly.pdbx_strand_id
1 'polypeptide(L)'
;MHGRTTSNSYRIAVAPSSPTGPARTPTRTPRRRPSATSSQSGRGLAGRAHDAASWLVGGAGRTGVRRWMVLAGLSFGAVVLFSAGSAPAGVSLPSPSRGWSVLDWRKGDDAALLDNPDVPPVVDRSALEKLRLLEIHYGADEEAEPAYDGNDNRQAERYRARTKPNLDKPPLVVEIPEYVKPDPTAPVPPQRVQSDVLDEEVCGANGGRPCQFLVPAWLGEQETKAQQHLYQLGLLALALNRTLVLPNVSKSRLGTCYRNPFSFYYSPTSLSDLGIATISQEDFIAWTLRRDLPPSAQVVTMANAKATYTSGAVEIDSASDPTLVPSKPNRNLCLRAPRTRLDFAGHSPLAIYPPEGYHRNEASRLAFGESVVRTLQSAEVAARASRASSSREADGHALADVLTFNYELRFPMLSPSVAATFASSDSIAEPLPFEHFPYAETWSSLAAFLASRLSPFVAIHWRTETLSPSNLTPCASSLVTKLVALKRQYPQLRNVYLATDYPIEALDPAAFGETEAAHSGTFAKVVTPQHHAAMRRFLKDSRAKLKGEMELRLTTFSKEQAELQAEMDEAGGGLEAVLPPLLATQLSNLTSSDSDEPSSTFLALDALDSGLLGILDKLIAMRAQLFLTGVPGVGSSTAGACAKLSSFTNQLVQAREKVRGETEEEDGGEDGLWNTVAHFSLSGEEVD
;
A
#
# COMPACT_ATOMS: atom_id res chain seq x y z
N MET A 1 -1.81 -15.34 33.70
CA MET A 1 -3.24 -15.06 33.47
C MET A 1 -3.62 -13.85 34.31
N HIS A 2 -3.46 -12.63 33.80
CA HIS A 2 -4.02 -11.43 34.42
C HIS A 2 -5.39 -11.20 33.82
N GLY A 3 -6.43 -11.29 34.65
CA GLY A 3 -7.79 -10.96 34.25
C GLY A 3 -7.85 -9.49 33.84
N ARG A 4 -8.14 -9.24 32.56
CA ARG A 4 -8.51 -7.90 32.09
C ARG A 4 -9.74 -7.48 32.90
N THR A 5 -9.59 -6.44 33.70
CA THR A 5 -10.69 -5.65 34.24
C THR A 5 -11.66 -5.33 33.10
N THR A 6 -12.96 -5.36 33.38
CA THR A 6 -14.02 -5.04 32.43
C THR A 6 -13.73 -3.69 31.78
N SER A 7 -13.21 -3.73 30.55
CA SER A 7 -12.97 -2.53 29.74
C SER A 7 -14.28 -1.79 29.64
N ASN A 8 -14.29 -0.51 30.05
CA ASN A 8 -15.39 0.41 29.82
C ASN A 8 -15.42 0.79 28.33
N SER A 9 -15.58 -0.22 27.45
CA SER A 9 -15.71 -0.02 26.02
C SER A 9 -17.15 0.41 25.74
N TYR A 10 -17.36 1.66 25.35
CA TYR A 10 -18.68 2.08 24.88
C TYR A 10 -18.88 1.60 23.45
N ARG A 11 -20.03 0.98 23.20
CA ARG A 11 -20.44 0.54 21.87
C ARG A 11 -21.60 1.39 21.40
N ILE A 12 -21.43 2.00 20.24
CA ILE A 12 -22.48 2.75 19.57
C ILE A 12 -22.74 2.03 18.24
N ALA A 13 -24.00 1.68 18.00
CA ALA A 13 -24.39 1.11 16.71
C ALA A 13 -24.19 2.16 15.63
N VAL A 14 -23.62 1.76 14.49
CA VAL A 14 -23.58 2.62 13.31
C VAL A 14 -25.03 2.82 12.88
N ALA A 15 -25.51 4.07 12.90
CA ALA A 15 -26.92 4.34 12.61
C ALA A 15 -27.24 3.82 11.20
N PRO A 16 -28.25 2.96 11.01
CA PRO A 16 -28.66 2.57 9.68
C PRO A 16 -29.14 3.82 8.97
N SER A 17 -28.43 4.26 7.94
CA SER A 17 -28.91 5.32 7.06
C SER A 17 -30.20 4.80 6.42
N SER A 18 -31.34 5.26 6.92
CA SER A 18 -32.58 5.07 6.18
C SER A 18 -32.44 5.87 4.89
N PRO A 19 -32.59 5.26 3.69
CA PRO A 19 -32.53 6.01 2.46
C PRO A 19 -33.60 7.10 2.53
N THR A 20 -33.15 8.35 2.59
CA THR A 20 -34.03 9.53 2.57
C THR A 20 -34.69 9.57 1.21
N GLY A 21 -35.90 9.01 1.13
CA GLY A 21 -36.79 9.28 0.01
C GLY A 21 -37.08 10.79 -0.07
N PRO A 22 -37.29 11.35 -1.28
CA PRO A 22 -37.54 12.77 -1.43
C PRO A 22 -38.73 13.19 -0.56
N ALA A 23 -38.52 14.24 0.24
CA ALA A 23 -39.49 14.75 1.20
C ALA A 23 -40.83 15.02 0.50
N ARG A 24 -41.87 14.24 0.84
CA ARG A 24 -43.24 14.53 0.43
C ARG A 24 -43.68 15.84 1.08
N THR A 25 -43.86 16.85 0.24
CA THR A 25 -44.55 18.10 0.59
C THR A 25 -45.94 17.79 1.17
N PRO A 26 -46.35 18.42 2.28
CA PRO A 26 -47.67 18.21 2.85
C PRO A 26 -48.70 18.90 1.97
N THR A 27 -49.52 18.11 1.29
CA THR A 27 -50.68 18.59 0.52
C THR A 27 -51.74 19.10 1.49
N ARG A 28 -51.92 20.43 1.53
CA ARG A 28 -53.07 21.09 2.16
C ARG A 28 -54.35 20.64 1.46
N THR A 29 -55.21 19.96 2.20
CA THR A 29 -56.60 19.68 1.81
C THR A 29 -57.43 20.96 1.88
N PRO A 30 -58.21 21.31 0.83
CA PRO A 30 -59.16 22.41 0.92
C PRO A 30 -60.51 21.92 1.47
N ARG A 31 -61.05 22.75 2.36
CA ARG A 31 -62.31 22.60 3.08
C ARG A 31 -63.50 22.79 2.12
N ARG A 32 -64.40 21.81 2.08
CA ARG A 32 -65.68 21.84 1.33
C ARG A 32 -66.57 23.01 1.76
N ARG A 33 -67.17 23.70 0.78
CA ARG A 33 -68.49 24.35 0.85
C ARG A 33 -69.28 24.08 -0.44
N PRO A 34 -70.62 23.96 -0.41
CA PRO A 34 -71.44 23.48 -1.53
C PRO A 34 -72.12 24.59 -2.34
N SER A 35 -72.74 24.18 -3.46
CA SER A 35 -73.64 24.90 -4.40
C SER A 35 -72.98 26.00 -5.27
N ALA A 36 -73.23 26.15 -6.58
CA ALA A 36 -74.41 25.85 -7.39
C ALA A 36 -74.07 25.57 -8.88
N THR A 37 -75.14 25.30 -9.63
CA THR A 37 -75.38 24.79 -10.99
C THR A 37 -74.84 25.52 -12.24
N SER A 38 -74.92 24.78 -13.37
CA SER A 38 -74.86 25.16 -14.81
C SER A 38 -73.45 25.21 -15.43
N SER A 39 -73.17 24.82 -16.68
CA SER A 39 -73.84 24.08 -17.76
C SER A 39 -72.82 23.99 -18.93
N GLN A 40 -72.90 22.96 -19.78
CA GLN A 40 -72.35 22.89 -21.16
C GLN A 40 -70.79 22.92 -21.30
N SER A 41 -70.10 22.30 -22.26
CA SER A 41 -70.37 21.37 -23.37
C SER A 41 -69.04 21.09 -24.09
N GLY A 42 -68.89 19.91 -24.73
CA GLY A 42 -67.98 19.65 -25.88
C GLY A 42 -66.57 19.13 -25.50
N ARG A 43 -66.17 17.89 -25.84
CA ARG A 43 -65.85 17.24 -27.15
C ARG A 43 -64.41 17.50 -27.66
N GLY A 44 -63.76 16.41 -28.08
CA GLY A 44 -62.54 16.33 -28.91
C GLY A 44 -61.30 15.96 -28.10
N LEU A 45 -60.70 14.76 -28.12
CA LEU A 45 -60.46 13.73 -29.15
C LEU A 45 -59.54 14.18 -30.30
N ALA A 46 -58.41 13.48 -30.36
CA ALA A 46 -57.47 13.25 -31.48
C ALA A 46 -56.26 14.17 -31.65
N GLY A 47 -55.07 13.54 -31.69
CA GLY A 47 -54.13 13.77 -32.79
C GLY A 47 -52.63 13.74 -32.49
N ARG A 48 -51.98 12.64 -32.95
CA ARG A 48 -50.56 12.46 -33.37
C ARG A 48 -49.49 12.38 -32.26
N ALA A 49 -48.70 11.32 -32.08
CA ALA A 49 -48.08 10.29 -32.93
C ALA A 49 -46.90 10.77 -33.81
N HIS A 50 -45.69 10.37 -33.39
CA HIS A 50 -44.46 9.94 -34.09
C HIS A 50 -43.32 9.99 -33.05
N ASP A 51 -42.32 9.13 -32.97
CA ASP A 51 -42.04 7.76 -33.43
C ASP A 51 -40.69 7.43 -32.75
N ALA A 52 -40.49 6.20 -32.27
CA ALA A 52 -39.19 5.55 -32.15
C ALA A 52 -39.37 4.17 -31.49
N ALA A 53 -39.70 3.17 -32.31
CA ALA A 53 -39.47 1.78 -32.00
C ALA A 53 -38.72 1.18 -33.17
N SER A 54 -37.52 0.65 -32.92
CA SER A 54 -37.03 -0.53 -33.62
C SER A 54 -35.74 -1.03 -32.95
N TRP A 55 -35.79 -2.25 -32.40
CA TRP A 55 -34.83 -3.37 -32.50
C TRP A 55 -34.78 -4.22 -31.21
N LEU A 56 -35.73 -5.15 -31.09
CA LEU A 56 -35.66 -6.38 -30.30
C LEU A 56 -36.60 -7.43 -30.93
N VAL A 57 -36.05 -8.34 -31.72
CA VAL A 57 -36.52 -9.73 -32.03
C VAL A 57 -35.27 -10.43 -32.58
N GLY A 58 -34.85 -11.64 -32.24
CA GLY A 58 -35.29 -12.77 -31.44
C GLY A 58 -34.11 -13.79 -31.51
N GLY A 59 -34.06 -14.93 -30.84
CA GLY A 59 -35.12 -15.69 -30.21
C GLY A 59 -34.54 -16.82 -29.36
N ALA A 60 -35.47 -17.54 -28.74
CA ALA A 60 -35.27 -18.51 -27.67
C ALA A 60 -35.32 -19.97 -28.16
N GLY A 61 -34.81 -20.88 -27.33
CA GLY A 61 -35.26 -22.27 -27.23
C GLY A 61 -34.29 -23.13 -26.38
N ARG A 62 -34.56 -23.39 -25.08
CA ARG A 62 -35.34 -24.53 -24.50
C ARG A 62 -34.61 -25.88 -24.68
N THR A 63 -34.36 -26.76 -23.69
CA THR A 63 -35.15 -27.25 -22.53
C THR A 63 -34.32 -28.20 -21.62
N GLY A 64 -34.64 -28.25 -20.31
CA GLY A 64 -34.63 -29.45 -19.42
C GLY A 64 -33.25 -29.98 -18.96
N VAL A 65 -33.00 -30.48 -17.75
CA VAL A 65 -33.81 -31.23 -16.78
C VAL A 65 -33.18 -31.11 -15.38
N ARG A 66 -34.04 -31.01 -14.35
CA ARG A 66 -33.72 -31.04 -12.91
C ARG A 66 -33.61 -32.49 -12.40
N ARG A 67 -32.84 -32.65 -11.31
CA ARG A 67 -32.87 -33.71 -10.25
C ARG A 67 -32.40 -35.12 -10.64
N TRP A 68 -31.33 -35.58 -10.00
CA TRP A 68 -31.31 -36.81 -9.18
C TRP A 68 -30.34 -36.65 -8.01
N MET A 69 -30.75 -37.23 -6.88
CA MET A 69 -30.11 -37.23 -5.56
C MET A 69 -29.31 -38.55 -5.36
N VAL A 70 -28.17 -38.47 -4.67
CA VAL A 70 -27.79 -39.27 -3.48
C VAL A 70 -27.45 -40.79 -3.63
N LEU A 71 -26.21 -41.10 -3.17
CA LEU A 71 -25.67 -42.28 -2.46
C LEU A 71 -25.30 -43.61 -3.18
N ALA A 72 -24.00 -43.90 -3.04
CA ALA A 72 -23.36 -45.08 -2.42
C ALA A 72 -23.24 -46.43 -3.16
N GLY A 73 -22.07 -47.07 -2.94
CA GLY A 73 -21.79 -48.49 -3.18
C GLY A 73 -20.45 -48.72 -3.87
N LEU A 74 -19.31 -48.61 -3.17
CA LEU A 74 -18.54 -49.72 -2.57
C LEU A 74 -17.98 -50.79 -3.53
N SER A 75 -16.70 -51.09 -3.27
CA SER A 75 -15.95 -52.35 -3.49
C SER A 75 -15.48 -52.72 -4.90
N PHE A 76 -14.15 -52.71 -5.10
CA PHE A 76 -13.24 -53.84 -5.39
C PHE A 76 -11.82 -53.21 -5.43
N GLY A 77 -10.74 -53.70 -4.82
CA GLY A 77 -10.35 -55.05 -4.43
C GLY A 77 -8.87 -55.17 -4.84
N ALA A 78 -7.98 -55.33 -3.86
CA ALA A 78 -6.53 -55.25 -3.96
C ALA A 78 -5.86 -56.33 -4.82
N VAL A 79 -4.77 -55.99 -5.51
CA VAL A 79 -3.60 -56.88 -5.73
C VAL A 79 -2.33 -56.01 -5.86
N VAL A 80 -1.47 -56.01 -4.86
CA VAL A 80 -0.04 -55.65 -5.01
C VAL A 80 0.76 -56.82 -4.49
N LEU A 81 1.43 -57.52 -5.41
CA LEU A 81 2.39 -58.58 -5.13
C LEU A 81 3.81 -58.02 -5.23
N PHE A 82 4.64 -58.53 -4.32
CA PHE A 82 6.08 -58.35 -4.20
C PHE A 82 6.86 -58.69 -5.46
N SER A 83 7.96 -57.97 -5.69
CA SER A 83 9.20 -58.57 -6.21
C SER A 83 10.42 -57.78 -5.75
N ALA A 84 11.17 -58.40 -4.84
CA ALA A 84 12.55 -58.09 -4.52
C ALA A 84 13.48 -58.58 -5.65
N GLY A 85 14.64 -57.95 -5.83
CA GLY A 85 15.64 -58.39 -6.80
C GLY A 85 16.94 -57.58 -6.79
N SER A 86 17.81 -57.92 -5.84
CA SER A 86 19.27 -58.07 -5.94
C SER A 86 20.13 -57.10 -6.78
N ALA A 87 21.11 -56.50 -6.08
CA ALA A 87 22.28 -55.80 -6.57
C ALA A 87 23.30 -56.69 -7.33
N PRO A 88 24.27 -56.06 -8.01
CA PRO A 88 25.66 -56.48 -7.88
C PRO A 88 26.62 -55.32 -7.53
N ALA A 89 27.77 -55.74 -7.03
CA ALA A 89 28.79 -54.97 -6.35
C ALA A 89 29.72 -54.13 -7.26
N GLY A 90 30.24 -53.05 -6.66
CA GLY A 90 31.68 -52.81 -6.57
C GLY A 90 32.38 -52.09 -7.72
N VAL A 91 32.48 -50.76 -7.63
CA VAL A 91 33.70 -50.03 -8.04
C VAL A 91 33.90 -48.85 -7.08
N SER A 92 35.06 -48.84 -6.43
CA SER A 92 35.58 -47.82 -5.52
C SER A 92 36.39 -46.75 -6.28
N LEU A 93 36.29 -45.48 -5.87
CA LEU A 93 37.32 -44.39 -5.85
C LEU A 93 36.63 -42.98 -5.82
N PRO A 94 37.33 -41.88 -5.47
CA PRO A 94 37.48 -41.34 -4.11
C PRO A 94 36.64 -40.06 -3.87
N SER A 95 36.28 -39.84 -2.59
CA SER A 95 35.60 -38.63 -2.10
C SER A 95 36.61 -37.54 -1.73
N PRO A 96 36.41 -36.27 -2.15
CA PRO A 96 36.96 -35.13 -1.44
C PRO A 96 35.91 -34.53 -0.51
N SER A 97 36.11 -34.75 0.79
CA SER A 97 35.47 -34.01 1.87
C SER A 97 36.09 -32.62 2.01
N ARG A 98 35.29 -31.57 1.85
CA ARG A 98 35.54 -30.26 2.45
C ARG A 98 34.21 -29.70 2.96
N GLY A 99 33.88 -30.06 4.20
CA GLY A 99 32.89 -29.34 4.99
C GLY A 99 33.50 -27.99 5.39
N TRP A 100 32.80 -26.91 5.07
CA TRP A 100 33.15 -25.56 5.51
C TRP A 100 32.64 -25.36 6.93
N SER A 101 33.56 -25.05 7.84
CA SER A 101 33.29 -24.67 9.21
C SER A 101 33.00 -23.18 9.28
N VAL A 102 31.78 -22.84 9.67
CA VAL A 102 31.37 -21.50 10.08
C VAL A 102 31.84 -21.31 11.52
N LEU A 103 32.99 -20.67 11.71
CA LEU A 103 33.44 -20.01 12.96
C LEU A 103 34.84 -19.43 12.70
N ASP A 104 34.89 -18.27 12.06
CA ASP A 104 36.03 -17.37 12.19
C ASP A 104 35.55 -15.91 12.06
N TRP A 105 35.15 -15.32 13.19
CA TRP A 105 34.92 -13.88 13.32
C TRP A 105 35.45 -13.40 14.68
N ARG A 106 36.52 -12.58 14.58
CA ARG A 106 37.07 -11.58 15.50
C ARG A 106 37.26 -11.94 16.99
N LYS A 107 38.54 -12.15 17.34
CA LYS A 107 39.14 -11.86 18.65
C LYS A 107 39.00 -10.37 18.98
N GLY A 108 38.28 -10.05 20.04
CA GLY A 108 38.35 -8.82 20.82
C GLY A 108 38.24 -9.19 22.30
N ASP A 109 39.06 -8.57 23.15
CA ASP A 109 39.47 -9.04 24.49
C ASP A 109 38.40 -8.99 25.61
N ASP A 110 37.10 -8.97 25.32
CA ASP A 110 36.03 -8.86 26.35
C ASP A 110 35.29 -10.16 26.68
N ALA A 111 35.76 -11.31 26.19
CA ALA A 111 35.08 -12.61 26.38
C ALA A 111 35.27 -13.25 27.78
N ALA A 112 36.00 -12.62 28.71
CA ALA A 112 36.34 -13.21 30.01
C ALA A 112 35.30 -12.98 31.14
N LEU A 113 34.22 -12.23 30.90
CA LEU A 113 33.24 -11.86 31.95
C LEU A 113 31.89 -12.60 31.91
N LEU A 114 31.67 -13.53 30.98
CA LEU A 114 30.34 -14.11 30.75
C LEU A 114 30.07 -15.50 31.36
N ASP A 115 30.99 -16.08 32.12
CA ASP A 115 30.85 -17.45 32.66
C ASP A 115 30.61 -17.56 34.17
N ASN A 116 30.27 -16.47 34.86
CA ASN A 116 29.94 -16.51 36.28
C ASN A 116 28.42 -16.35 36.54
N PRO A 117 27.68 -17.45 36.81
CA PRO A 117 26.22 -17.41 37.03
C PRO A 117 25.80 -16.69 38.32
N ASP A 118 26.75 -16.26 39.17
CA ASP A 118 26.50 -15.53 40.41
C ASP A 118 26.54 -13.99 40.26
N VAL A 119 26.92 -13.48 39.08
CA VAL A 119 26.93 -12.03 38.81
C VAL A 119 25.56 -11.61 38.28
N PRO A 120 24.81 -10.75 38.99
CA PRO A 120 23.52 -10.26 38.49
C PRO A 120 23.71 -9.49 37.18
N PRO A 121 22.75 -9.57 36.24
CA PRO A 121 22.85 -8.83 34.98
C PRO A 121 22.93 -7.33 35.25
N VAL A 122 23.98 -6.71 34.74
CA VAL A 122 24.21 -5.26 34.85
C VAL A 122 23.37 -4.57 33.77
N VAL A 123 22.51 -3.64 34.18
CA VAL A 123 21.73 -2.80 33.26
C VAL A 123 22.40 -1.43 33.20
N ASP A 124 23.11 -1.17 32.10
CA ASP A 124 23.72 0.13 31.81
C ASP A 124 22.95 0.91 30.73
N ARG A 125 23.41 2.13 30.40
CA ARG A 125 22.78 2.95 29.35
C ARG A 125 22.74 2.26 27.99
N SER A 126 23.78 1.50 27.65
CA SER A 126 23.84 0.78 26.37
C SER A 126 22.78 -0.31 26.27
N ALA A 127 22.45 -0.97 27.39
CA ALA A 127 21.37 -1.94 27.46
C ALA A 127 20.00 -1.28 27.25
N LEU A 128 19.76 -0.11 27.87
CA LEU A 128 18.50 0.64 27.70
C LEU A 128 18.35 1.20 26.27
N GLU A 129 19.44 1.67 25.67
CA GLU A 129 19.46 2.21 24.32
C GLU A 129 19.28 1.11 23.25
N LYS A 130 19.90 -0.06 23.46
CA LYS A 130 19.65 -1.27 22.66
C LYS A 130 18.21 -1.75 22.79
N LEU A 131 17.61 -1.71 23.98
CA LEU A 131 16.20 -2.04 24.18
C LEU A 131 15.28 -1.03 23.47
N ARG A 132 15.60 0.26 23.51
CA ARG A 132 14.86 1.32 22.81
C ARG A 132 14.96 1.18 21.28
N LEU A 133 16.13 0.81 20.76
CA LEU A 133 16.33 0.54 19.32
C LEU A 133 15.62 -0.75 18.87
N LEU A 134 15.61 -1.79 19.71
CA LEU A 134 14.87 -3.03 19.46
C LEU A 134 13.35 -2.79 19.44
N GLU A 135 12.83 -1.91 20.31
CA GLU A 135 11.42 -1.52 20.32
C GLU A 135 11.02 -0.74 19.05
N ILE A 136 11.93 0.07 18.49
CA ILE A 136 11.71 0.83 17.25
C ILE A 136 11.76 -0.07 16.00
N HIS A 137 12.66 -1.06 15.95
CA HIS A 137 12.82 -1.91 14.75
C HIS A 137 11.81 -3.06 14.64
N TYR A 138 11.37 -3.66 15.74
CA TYR A 138 10.42 -4.79 15.66
C TYR A 138 8.95 -4.34 15.47
N GLY A 139 8.62 -3.07 15.71
CA GLY A 139 7.23 -2.57 15.56
C GLY A 139 6.77 -2.31 14.12
N ALA A 140 7.69 -2.30 13.13
CA ALA A 140 7.38 -1.89 11.76
C ALA A 140 7.12 -3.04 10.78
N ASP A 141 7.64 -4.25 11.03
CA ASP A 141 7.67 -5.34 10.04
C ASP A 141 6.84 -6.60 10.40
N GLU A 142 5.97 -6.55 11.42
CA GLU A 142 5.14 -7.71 11.77
C GLU A 142 3.85 -7.81 10.93
N GLU A 143 3.95 -8.45 9.77
CA GLU A 143 2.80 -9.08 9.13
C GLU A 143 2.61 -10.52 9.65
N ALA A 144 1.61 -10.69 10.52
CA ALA A 144 0.93 -11.92 10.93
C ALA A 144 1.79 -13.20 10.94
N GLU A 145 2.20 -13.61 12.15
CA GLU A 145 2.60 -14.98 12.48
C GLU A 145 1.66 -15.98 11.78
N PRO A 146 2.17 -16.91 10.95
CA PRO A 146 1.35 -17.99 10.42
C PRO A 146 0.81 -18.82 11.59
N ALA A 147 -0.44 -19.27 11.48
CA ALA A 147 -1.06 -20.13 12.49
C ALA A 147 -0.13 -21.31 12.81
N TYR A 148 0.39 -21.31 14.04
CA TYR A 148 1.28 -22.34 14.57
C TYR A 148 0.63 -23.71 14.43
N ASP A 149 1.19 -24.56 13.58
CA ASP A 149 0.89 -25.99 13.56
C ASP A 149 1.58 -26.60 14.79
N GLY A 150 0.78 -27.22 15.65
CA GLY A 150 1.17 -27.65 16.98
C GLY A 150 2.02 -28.92 17.04
N ASN A 151 2.90 -29.19 16.07
CA ASN A 151 3.59 -30.48 16.02
C ASN A 151 5.14 -30.45 16.08
N ASP A 152 5.77 -29.30 16.36
CA ASP A 152 7.24 -29.25 16.49
C ASP A 152 7.74 -29.26 17.94
N ASN A 153 7.80 -30.45 18.54
CA ASN A 153 8.34 -30.68 19.89
C ASN A 153 9.86 -30.41 20.03
N ARG A 154 10.59 -30.13 18.92
CA ARG A 154 12.05 -29.94 18.98
C ARG A 154 12.48 -28.55 19.45
N GLN A 155 11.64 -27.53 19.30
CA GLN A 155 11.96 -26.18 19.77
C GLN A 155 11.81 -26.05 21.30
N ALA A 156 10.93 -26.85 21.90
CA ALA A 156 10.72 -26.90 23.35
C ALA A 156 11.91 -27.51 24.13
N GLU A 157 12.70 -28.39 23.50
CA GLU A 157 13.88 -28.98 24.15
C GLU A 157 15.08 -28.02 24.18
N ARG A 158 15.24 -27.13 23.19
CA ARG A 158 16.30 -26.11 23.21
C ARG A 158 16.13 -25.06 24.31
N TYR A 159 14.90 -24.79 24.75
CA TYR A 159 14.62 -23.85 25.84
C TYR A 159 14.73 -24.45 27.24
N ARG A 160 14.81 -25.78 27.39
CA ARG A 160 14.87 -26.44 28.70
C ARG A 160 16.27 -26.55 29.31
N ALA A 161 17.32 -26.18 28.58
CA ALA A 161 18.71 -26.28 29.04
C ALA A 161 19.30 -24.99 29.63
N ARG A 162 18.52 -23.91 29.81
CA ARG A 162 18.97 -22.72 30.54
C ARG A 162 18.58 -22.82 32.01
N THR A 163 19.59 -22.90 32.86
CA THR A 163 19.50 -22.75 34.32
C THR A 163 18.62 -21.56 34.65
N LYS A 164 17.59 -21.78 35.49
CA LYS A 164 16.67 -20.74 35.94
C LYS A 164 17.48 -19.62 36.61
N PRO A 165 17.48 -18.38 36.08
CA PRO A 165 18.11 -17.27 36.77
C PRO A 165 17.41 -17.07 38.12
N ASN A 166 18.19 -16.78 39.14
CA ASN A 166 17.72 -16.60 40.51
C ASN A 166 16.83 -15.33 40.56
N LEU A 167 15.51 -15.51 40.52
CA LEU A 167 14.50 -14.43 40.45
C LEU A 167 14.36 -13.64 41.75
N ASP A 168 15.04 -14.05 42.83
CA ASP A 168 14.92 -13.42 44.15
C ASP A 168 15.90 -12.26 44.39
N LYS A 169 16.73 -11.90 43.39
CA LYS A 169 17.62 -10.73 43.48
C LYS A 169 17.08 -9.60 42.58
N PRO A 170 16.67 -8.44 43.14
CA PRO A 170 16.35 -7.28 42.31
C PRO A 170 17.60 -6.85 41.52
N PRO A 171 17.44 -6.38 40.27
CA PRO A 171 18.57 -5.92 39.46
C PRO A 171 19.31 -4.79 40.18
N LEU A 172 20.63 -4.88 40.22
CA LEU A 172 21.48 -3.86 40.85
C LEU A 172 21.54 -2.64 39.93
N VAL A 173 20.93 -1.53 40.34
CA VAL A 173 21.08 -0.24 39.63
C VAL A 173 22.42 0.36 40.07
N VAL A 174 23.45 0.20 39.23
CA VAL A 174 24.83 0.54 39.58
C VAL A 174 25.09 2.05 39.50
N GLU A 175 24.34 2.77 38.65
CA GLU A 175 24.45 4.23 38.52
C GLU A 175 23.06 4.87 38.38
N ILE A 176 22.78 5.84 39.24
CA ILE A 176 21.68 6.80 39.04
C ILE A 176 22.20 7.79 37.99
N PRO A 177 21.46 8.06 36.90
CA PRO A 177 21.97 8.94 35.84
C PRO A 177 22.37 10.29 36.43
N GLU A 178 23.66 10.62 36.33
CA GLU A 178 24.12 11.98 36.56
C GLU A 178 23.33 12.91 35.63
N TYR A 179 22.87 14.04 36.18
CA TYR A 179 22.21 15.10 35.44
C TYR A 179 23.06 15.47 34.22
N VAL A 180 22.62 15.03 33.04
CA VAL A 180 23.27 15.39 31.79
C VAL A 180 22.99 16.87 31.58
N LYS A 181 24.02 17.70 31.74
CA LYS A 181 23.94 19.11 31.33
C LYS A 181 23.47 19.12 29.87
N PRO A 182 22.44 19.91 29.53
CA PRO A 182 21.97 20.01 28.15
C PRO A 182 23.15 20.30 27.24
N ASP A 183 23.27 19.51 26.18
CA ASP A 183 24.34 19.66 25.19
C ASP A 183 24.34 21.11 24.69
N PRO A 184 25.42 21.87 24.90
CA PRO A 184 25.49 23.27 24.47
C PRO A 184 25.47 23.40 22.94
N THR A 185 25.65 22.30 22.20
CA THR A 185 25.55 22.24 20.74
C THR A 185 24.16 21.82 20.25
N ALA A 186 23.25 21.43 21.15
CA ALA A 186 21.88 21.13 20.76
C ALA A 186 21.22 22.38 20.17
N PRO A 187 20.50 22.24 19.03
CA PRO A 187 19.82 23.37 18.42
C PRO A 187 18.85 23.99 19.43
N VAL A 188 18.88 25.33 19.50
CA VAL A 188 17.98 26.10 20.36
C VAL A 188 16.54 25.69 20.03
N PRO A 189 15.71 25.31 21.02
CA PRO A 189 14.34 24.91 20.75
C PRO A 189 13.62 26.06 20.03
N PRO A 190 12.79 25.74 19.02
CA PRO A 190 12.11 26.77 18.23
C PRO A 190 11.30 27.69 19.16
N GLN A 191 11.34 28.99 18.86
CA GLN A 191 10.60 29.97 19.61
C GLN A 191 9.11 29.64 19.56
N ARG A 192 8.47 29.64 20.74
CA ARG A 192 7.03 29.41 20.87
C ARG A 192 6.27 30.62 20.34
N VAL A 193 5.22 30.37 19.57
CA VAL A 193 4.30 31.36 19.02
C VAL A 193 2.92 31.11 19.62
N GLN A 194 2.17 32.18 19.88
CA GLN A 194 0.78 32.06 20.36
C GLN A 194 -0.06 31.26 19.36
N SER A 195 -0.89 30.36 19.89
CA SER A 195 -1.65 29.39 19.08
C SER A 195 -2.52 30.06 18.01
N ASP A 196 -3.22 31.13 18.34
CA ASP A 196 -4.10 31.87 17.43
C ASP A 196 -3.33 32.51 16.25
N VAL A 197 -2.21 33.17 16.54
CA VAL A 197 -1.35 33.78 15.52
C VAL A 197 -0.78 32.72 14.58
N LEU A 198 -0.29 31.61 15.14
CA LEU A 198 0.29 30.53 14.34
C LEU A 198 -0.77 29.77 13.53
N ASP A 199 -1.96 29.57 14.08
CA ASP A 199 -3.06 28.90 13.38
C ASP A 199 -3.57 29.75 12.20
N GLU A 200 -3.59 31.08 12.35
CA GLU A 200 -3.89 32.01 11.25
C GLU A 200 -2.79 32.01 10.16
N GLU A 201 -1.51 31.92 10.56
CA GLU A 201 -0.38 31.79 9.63
C GLU A 201 -0.48 30.52 8.78
N VAL A 202 -0.83 29.37 9.39
CA VAL A 202 -0.79 28.06 8.74
C VAL A 202 -2.10 27.71 8.03
N CYS A 203 -3.25 28.00 8.63
CA CYS A 203 -4.57 27.63 8.09
C CYS A 203 -5.36 28.81 7.53
N GLY A 204 -4.80 30.03 7.56
CA GLY A 204 -5.50 31.25 7.17
C GLY A 204 -6.53 31.72 8.21
N ALA A 205 -7.24 32.79 7.86
CA ALA A 205 -8.23 33.41 8.74
C ALA A 205 -9.43 32.49 9.01
N ASN A 206 -9.44 31.84 10.18
CA ASN A 206 -10.51 30.93 10.62
C ASN A 206 -11.38 31.50 11.74
N GLY A 207 -11.48 32.83 11.85
CA GLY A 207 -12.31 33.50 12.86
C GLY A 207 -11.92 33.15 14.30
N GLY A 208 -10.62 32.94 14.56
CA GLY A 208 -10.09 32.53 15.86
C GLY A 208 -10.28 31.05 16.20
N ARG A 209 -10.75 30.22 15.25
CA ARG A 209 -10.80 28.75 15.45
C ARG A 209 -9.43 28.13 15.24
N PRO A 210 -9.06 27.11 16.03
CA PRO A 210 -7.79 26.44 15.87
C PRO A 210 -7.71 25.69 14.54
N CYS A 211 -6.50 25.54 14.02
CA CYS A 211 -6.22 24.67 12.89
C CYS A 211 -6.72 23.24 13.17
N GLN A 212 -7.45 22.64 12.23
CA GLN A 212 -7.94 21.27 12.35
C GLN A 212 -7.34 20.37 11.28
N PHE A 213 -6.69 19.29 11.70
CA PHE A 213 -5.97 18.38 10.81
C PHE A 213 -6.52 16.96 10.83
N LEU A 214 -6.37 16.28 9.71
CA LEU A 214 -6.49 14.83 9.59
C LEU A 214 -5.13 14.26 9.18
N VAL A 215 -4.58 13.35 9.98
CA VAL A 215 -3.25 12.76 9.77
C VAL A 215 -3.37 11.29 9.41
N PRO A 216 -3.01 10.87 8.18
CA PRO A 216 -2.88 9.46 7.78
C PRO A 216 -1.69 8.80 8.48
N ALA A 217 -1.85 8.44 9.75
CA ALA A 217 -0.75 7.92 10.56
C ALA A 217 -0.28 6.53 10.06
N TRP A 218 -1.20 5.69 9.62
CA TRP A 218 -0.88 4.40 9.01
C TRP A 218 -1.88 4.01 7.93
N LEU A 219 -1.38 3.65 6.73
CA LEU A 219 -2.17 3.11 5.62
C LEU A 219 -1.73 1.67 5.31
N GLY A 220 -2.69 0.74 5.35
CA GLY A 220 -2.36 -0.69 5.30
C GLY A 220 -2.08 -1.32 3.96
N GLU A 221 -2.36 -0.61 2.88
CA GLU A 221 -2.10 -1.08 1.53
C GLU A 221 -0.78 -0.50 1.00
N GLN A 222 -0.35 -0.95 -0.18
CA GLN A 222 0.86 -0.47 -0.85
C GLN A 222 0.50 0.36 -2.10
N GLU A 223 1.39 1.28 -2.45
CA GLU A 223 1.47 2.04 -3.70
C GLU A 223 0.08 2.46 -4.22
N THR A 224 -0.42 1.85 -5.29
CA THR A 224 -1.66 2.23 -5.98
C THR A 224 -2.86 2.30 -5.05
N LYS A 225 -3.03 1.28 -4.20
CA LYS A 225 -4.18 1.21 -3.30
C LYS A 225 -4.00 2.17 -2.12
N ALA A 226 -2.76 2.40 -1.69
CA ALA A 226 -2.48 3.37 -0.66
C ALA A 226 -2.84 4.80 -1.14
N GLN A 227 -2.67 5.12 -2.43
CA GLN A 227 -3.17 6.38 -3.02
C GLN A 227 -4.69 6.50 -2.91
N GLN A 228 -5.43 5.44 -3.27
CA GLN A 228 -6.89 5.43 -3.12
C GLN A 228 -7.31 5.64 -1.66
N HIS A 229 -6.62 5.01 -0.71
CA HIS A 229 -6.89 5.19 0.72
C HIS A 229 -6.61 6.62 1.18
N LEU A 230 -5.49 7.20 0.72
CA LEU A 230 -5.16 8.59 1.03
C LEU A 230 -6.19 9.56 0.46
N TYR A 231 -6.66 9.32 -0.76
CA TYR A 231 -7.75 10.09 -1.36
C TYR A 231 -9.07 9.97 -0.56
N GLN A 232 -9.43 8.77 -0.10
CA GLN A 232 -10.60 8.58 0.77
C GLN A 232 -10.47 9.34 2.10
N LEU A 233 -9.27 9.40 2.68
CA LEU A 233 -8.99 10.23 3.85
C LEU A 233 -9.02 11.74 3.51
N GLY A 234 -8.67 12.13 2.30
CA GLY A 234 -8.82 13.50 1.81
C GLY A 234 -10.28 13.93 1.67
N LEU A 235 -11.12 13.06 1.10
CA LEU A 235 -12.57 13.27 1.08
C LEU A 235 -13.16 13.36 2.50
N LEU A 236 -12.67 12.53 3.42
CA LEU A 236 -13.07 12.58 4.82
C LEU A 236 -12.60 13.88 5.49
N ALA A 237 -11.38 14.34 5.21
CA ALA A 237 -10.86 15.60 5.74
C ALA A 237 -11.73 16.77 5.28
N LEU A 238 -12.09 16.80 4.00
CA LEU A 238 -13.02 17.79 3.44
C LEU A 238 -14.40 17.74 4.09
N ALA A 239 -14.99 16.55 4.24
CA ALA A 239 -16.28 16.36 4.89
C ALA A 239 -16.28 16.79 6.37
N LEU A 240 -15.12 16.76 7.02
CA LEU A 240 -14.93 17.20 8.41
C LEU A 240 -14.41 18.64 8.53
N ASN A 241 -14.26 19.36 7.42
CA ASN A 241 -13.65 20.69 7.34
C ASN A 241 -12.26 20.75 7.99
N ARG A 242 -11.38 19.81 7.59
CA ARG A 242 -10.01 19.65 8.08
C ARG A 242 -9.03 19.68 6.92
N THR A 243 -7.81 20.15 7.19
CA THR A 243 -6.68 20.04 6.26
C THR A 243 -6.06 18.64 6.38
N LEU A 244 -5.83 17.98 5.25
CA LEU A 244 -5.17 16.66 5.22
C LEU A 244 -3.65 16.82 5.32
N VAL A 245 -3.01 16.14 6.27
CA VAL A 245 -1.55 16.07 6.31
C VAL A 245 -1.06 15.01 5.32
N LEU A 246 -0.19 15.39 4.40
CA LEU A 246 0.44 14.46 3.44
C LEU A 246 1.42 13.56 4.21
N PRO A 247 1.24 12.23 4.20
CA PRO A 247 2.10 11.34 4.95
C PRO A 247 3.45 11.13 4.25
N ASN A 248 4.46 10.77 5.01
CA ASN A 248 5.74 10.30 4.48
C ASN A 248 5.59 8.96 3.74
N VAL A 249 6.60 8.63 2.93
CA VAL A 249 6.68 7.42 2.10
C VAL A 249 7.94 6.61 2.37
N SER A 250 7.86 5.29 2.24
CA SER A 250 9.01 4.41 2.08
C SER A 250 8.54 3.01 1.71
N LYS A 251 9.36 2.24 0.98
CA LYS A 251 9.09 0.83 0.60
C LYS A 251 7.69 0.64 0.02
N SER A 252 7.25 1.55 -0.86
CA SER A 252 5.90 1.55 -1.46
C SER A 252 4.74 1.70 -0.46
N ARG A 253 4.98 2.28 0.72
CA ARG A 253 3.97 2.52 1.76
C ARG A 253 3.86 4.01 2.08
N LEU A 254 2.74 4.38 2.73
CA LEU A 254 2.39 5.75 3.14
C LEU A 254 2.05 5.76 4.64
N GLY A 255 2.61 6.68 5.41
CA GLY A 255 2.41 6.78 6.86
C GLY A 255 3.41 7.70 7.54
N THR A 256 3.11 8.09 8.78
CA THR A 256 3.90 9.10 9.52
C THR A 256 5.26 8.61 9.98
N CYS A 257 5.46 7.30 10.08
CA CYS A 257 6.72 6.71 10.52
C CYS A 257 7.82 6.68 9.45
N TYR A 258 7.47 6.84 8.18
CA TYR A 258 8.45 6.72 7.10
C TYR A 258 9.39 7.93 7.02
N ARG A 259 10.56 7.72 6.43
CA ARG A 259 11.64 8.71 6.38
C ARG A 259 11.44 9.76 5.30
N ASN A 260 11.00 9.36 4.11
CA ASN A 260 10.98 10.25 2.96
C ASN A 260 9.68 11.06 2.92
N PRO A 261 9.72 12.37 2.57
CA PRO A 261 8.51 13.18 2.44
C PRO A 261 7.61 12.68 1.31
N PHE A 262 6.32 13.03 1.33
CA PHE A 262 5.38 12.67 0.26
C PHE A 262 5.90 13.03 -1.15
N SER A 263 6.54 14.21 -1.25
CA SER A 263 7.16 14.75 -2.47
C SER A 263 8.28 13.88 -3.02
N PHE A 264 8.81 12.95 -2.21
CA PHE A 264 9.80 11.98 -2.66
C PHE A 264 9.21 11.02 -3.68
N TYR A 265 7.95 10.59 -3.55
CA TYR A 265 7.33 9.69 -4.54
C TYR A 265 6.40 10.41 -5.50
N TYR A 266 5.65 11.41 -5.02
CA TYR A 266 4.50 11.99 -5.73
C TYR A 266 4.65 13.49 -5.86
N SER A 267 3.90 14.13 -6.77
CA SER A 267 3.80 15.59 -6.78
C SER A 267 3.16 16.07 -5.47
N PRO A 268 3.69 17.11 -4.80
CA PRO A 268 3.05 17.67 -3.60
C PRO A 268 1.63 18.20 -3.88
N THR A 269 1.31 18.51 -5.14
CA THR A 269 -0.01 19.02 -5.55
C THR A 269 -1.05 17.93 -5.83
N SER A 270 -0.67 16.64 -5.76
CA SER A 270 -1.50 15.52 -6.23
C SER A 270 -2.93 15.49 -5.66
N LEU A 271 -3.12 15.99 -4.44
CA LEU A 271 -4.44 16.05 -3.79
C LEU A 271 -5.08 17.45 -3.87
N SER A 272 -4.27 18.51 -3.86
CA SER A 272 -4.79 19.88 -4.05
C SER A 272 -5.38 20.07 -5.44
N ASP A 273 -4.79 19.45 -6.45
CA ASP A 273 -5.29 19.44 -7.83
C ASP A 273 -6.65 18.72 -7.93
N LEU A 274 -6.94 17.81 -6.98
CA LEU A 274 -8.24 17.15 -6.83
C LEU A 274 -9.22 17.93 -5.94
N GLY A 275 -8.89 19.14 -5.52
CA GLY A 275 -9.73 19.98 -4.66
C GLY A 275 -9.66 19.65 -3.16
N ILE A 276 -8.64 18.92 -2.71
CA ILE A 276 -8.45 18.55 -1.30
C ILE A 276 -7.33 19.40 -0.69
N ALA A 277 -7.64 20.17 0.35
CA ALA A 277 -6.65 21.00 1.06
C ALA A 277 -5.63 20.13 1.80
N THR A 278 -4.34 20.41 1.60
CA THR A 278 -3.23 19.63 2.15
C THR A 278 -2.16 20.49 2.81
N ILE A 279 -1.37 19.85 3.68
CA ILE A 279 -0.12 20.39 4.25
C ILE A 279 0.94 19.27 4.27
N SER A 280 2.22 19.60 4.13
CA SER A 280 3.29 18.59 4.25
C SER A 280 3.41 18.08 5.69
N GLN A 281 3.91 16.85 5.88
CA GLN A 281 4.18 16.34 7.23
C GLN A 281 5.24 17.17 7.98
N GLU A 282 6.22 17.72 7.27
CA GLU A 282 7.26 18.57 7.84
C GLU A 282 6.66 19.87 8.40
N ASP A 283 5.85 20.57 7.60
CA ASP A 283 5.19 21.81 8.03
C ASP A 283 4.21 21.56 9.17
N PHE A 284 3.48 20.44 9.13
CA PHE A 284 2.63 20.01 10.24
C PHE A 284 3.42 19.78 11.52
N ILE A 285 4.56 19.07 11.45
CA ILE A 285 5.43 18.86 12.61
C ILE A 285 5.93 20.21 13.14
N ALA A 286 6.42 21.08 12.26
CA ALA A 286 6.89 22.41 12.62
C ALA A 286 5.79 23.24 13.32
N TRP A 287 4.55 23.18 12.82
CA TRP A 287 3.39 23.79 13.47
C TRP A 287 3.20 23.26 14.90
N THR A 288 3.19 21.94 15.11
CA THR A 288 3.06 21.38 16.48
C THR A 288 4.21 21.81 17.41
N LEU A 289 5.41 21.97 16.86
CA LEU A 289 6.62 22.33 17.61
C LEU A 289 6.73 23.84 17.87
N ARG A 290 6.09 24.71 17.09
CA ARG A 290 6.09 26.16 17.30
C ARG A 290 4.94 26.61 18.20
N ARG A 291 3.81 25.90 18.19
CA ARG A 291 2.64 26.23 19.02
C ARG A 291 3.00 26.27 20.51
N ASP A 292 2.52 27.28 21.23
CA ASP A 292 2.68 27.40 22.68
C ASP A 292 1.91 26.29 23.41
N LEU A 293 0.63 26.15 23.10
CA LEU A 293 -0.25 25.10 23.61
C LEU A 293 -0.19 23.85 22.69
N PRO A 294 0.07 22.67 23.27
CA PRO A 294 -0.06 21.38 22.56
C PRO A 294 -1.43 21.23 21.88
N PRO A 295 -1.50 20.94 20.57
CA PRO A 295 -2.77 20.61 19.92
C PRO A 295 -3.36 19.31 20.44
N SER A 296 -4.66 19.33 20.69
CA SER A 296 -5.41 18.14 21.13
C SER A 296 -5.49 17.12 19.99
N ALA A 297 -5.31 15.83 20.32
CA ALA A 297 -5.25 14.77 19.34
C ALA A 297 -6.08 13.55 19.74
N GLN A 298 -6.64 12.85 18.75
CA GLN A 298 -7.38 11.61 18.95
C GLN A 298 -7.00 10.57 17.90
N VAL A 299 -6.75 9.34 18.35
CA VAL A 299 -6.54 8.19 17.47
C VAL A 299 -7.88 7.65 16.98
N VAL A 300 -8.02 7.51 15.67
CA VAL A 300 -9.18 6.91 14.99
C VAL A 300 -8.71 5.72 14.15
N THR A 301 -9.34 4.56 14.33
CA THR A 301 -9.05 3.34 13.58
C THR A 301 -10.23 2.95 12.73
N MET A 302 -10.03 2.88 11.41
CA MET A 302 -10.99 2.33 10.46
C MET A 302 -10.64 0.87 10.21
N ALA A 303 -11.25 -0.04 10.98
CA ALA A 303 -10.94 -1.45 10.95
C ALA A 303 -11.84 -2.23 9.98
N ASN A 304 -11.39 -3.42 9.57
CA ASN A 304 -12.23 -4.33 8.78
C ASN A 304 -13.44 -4.83 9.57
N ALA A 305 -14.50 -5.23 8.86
CA ALA A 305 -15.70 -5.80 9.46
C ALA A 305 -15.34 -6.97 10.40
N LYS A 306 -15.92 -6.96 11.60
CA LYS A 306 -15.73 -7.99 12.62
C LYS A 306 -16.99 -8.83 12.70
N ALA A 307 -16.85 -10.16 12.77
CA ALA A 307 -17.99 -11.08 12.80
C ALA A 307 -18.99 -10.79 13.94
N THR A 308 -18.54 -10.21 15.05
CA THR A 308 -19.40 -9.81 16.17
C THR A 308 -20.19 -8.52 15.93
N TYR A 309 -19.88 -7.75 14.89
CA TYR A 309 -20.48 -6.45 14.58
C TYR A 309 -21.17 -6.48 13.21
N THR A 310 -22.19 -7.32 13.07
CA THR A 310 -22.92 -7.51 11.80
C THR A 310 -23.53 -6.19 11.27
N SER A 311 -23.98 -5.31 12.16
CA SER A 311 -24.53 -3.98 11.81
C SER A 311 -23.48 -2.87 11.82
N GLY A 312 -22.20 -3.19 11.98
CA GLY A 312 -21.14 -2.22 12.26
C GLY A 312 -21.16 -1.76 13.71
N ALA A 313 -20.07 -1.15 14.16
CA ALA A 313 -19.96 -0.64 15.51
C ALA A 313 -18.93 0.49 15.61
N VAL A 314 -19.12 1.37 16.58
CA VAL A 314 -18.11 2.31 17.05
C VAL A 314 -17.72 1.89 18.45
N GLU A 315 -16.43 1.64 18.68
CA GLU A 315 -15.86 1.31 19.97
C GLU A 315 -15.00 2.47 20.48
N ILE A 316 -15.24 2.88 21.72
CA ILE A 316 -14.43 3.86 22.43
C ILE A 316 -13.65 3.11 23.50
N ASP A 317 -12.32 3.06 23.38
CA ASP A 317 -11.47 2.37 24.36
C ASP A 317 -10.92 3.36 25.38
N SER A 318 -11.72 3.67 26.41
CA SER A 318 -11.30 4.57 27.49
C SER A 318 -10.23 3.96 28.40
N ALA A 319 -10.00 2.65 28.32
CA ALA A 319 -9.03 1.95 29.15
C ALA A 319 -7.64 1.85 28.50
N SER A 320 -7.56 1.90 27.16
CA SER A 320 -6.28 1.87 26.46
C SER A 320 -5.47 3.15 26.67
N ASP A 321 -4.16 3.03 26.50
CA ASP A 321 -3.30 4.20 26.30
C ASP A 321 -3.81 4.99 25.09
N PRO A 322 -4.07 6.30 25.25
CA PRO A 322 -4.67 7.14 24.20
C PRO A 322 -3.80 7.32 22.96
N THR A 323 -2.52 6.94 23.05
CA THR A 323 -1.58 7.02 21.94
C THR A 323 -1.40 5.70 21.18
N LEU A 324 -2.04 4.61 21.64
CA LEU A 324 -1.99 3.31 20.98
C LEU A 324 -3.10 3.15 19.95
N VAL A 325 -2.82 2.35 18.92
CA VAL A 325 -3.84 1.93 17.95
C VAL A 325 -4.72 0.84 18.58
N PRO A 326 -6.04 1.05 18.70
CA PRO A 326 -6.97 0.02 19.14
C PRO A 326 -6.77 -1.29 18.37
N SER A 327 -6.82 -2.42 19.07
CA SER A 327 -6.57 -3.78 18.56
C SER A 327 -5.14 -4.09 18.06
N LYS A 328 -4.26 -3.09 17.91
CA LYS A 328 -2.88 -3.25 17.42
C LYS A 328 -1.89 -2.39 18.21
N PRO A 329 -1.71 -2.65 19.52
CA PRO A 329 -0.90 -1.80 20.40
C PRO A 329 0.58 -1.72 19.99
N ASN A 330 1.10 -2.67 19.21
CA ASN A 330 2.49 -2.63 18.74
C ASN A 330 2.71 -1.64 17.58
N ARG A 331 1.63 -1.09 17.00
CA ARG A 331 1.75 -0.12 15.92
C ARG A 331 2.13 1.24 16.46
N ASN A 332 3.34 1.66 16.12
CA ASN A 332 3.81 3.01 16.39
C ASN A 332 3.20 3.97 15.36
N LEU A 333 2.62 5.07 15.85
CA LEU A 333 2.14 6.16 14.99
C LEU A 333 3.23 7.19 14.70
N CYS A 334 4.40 7.14 15.36
CA CYS A 334 5.51 8.09 15.22
C CYS A 334 5.10 9.56 15.35
N LEU A 335 4.06 9.82 16.16
CA LEU A 335 3.53 11.14 16.44
C LEU A 335 3.77 11.58 17.90
N ARG A 336 4.49 10.77 18.70
CA ARG A 336 4.83 11.12 20.09
C ARG A 336 6.04 12.05 20.15
N ALA A 337 6.22 12.69 21.31
CA ALA A 337 7.44 13.44 21.61
C ALA A 337 8.70 12.54 21.48
N PRO A 338 9.84 13.08 21.02
CA PRO A 338 10.10 14.50 20.71
C PRO A 338 9.66 14.92 19.30
N ARG A 339 9.15 14.01 18.46
CA ARG A 339 8.84 14.30 17.06
C ARG A 339 7.69 15.29 16.88
N THR A 340 6.67 15.24 17.74
CA THR A 340 5.60 16.24 17.80
C THR A 340 5.26 16.60 19.24
N ARG A 341 4.40 17.61 19.43
CA ARG A 341 3.78 17.95 20.72
C ARG A 341 2.27 17.72 20.73
N LEU A 342 1.78 16.70 20.04
CA LEU A 342 0.36 16.35 20.09
C LEU A 342 -0.03 15.84 21.49
N ASP A 343 -1.14 16.34 22.03
CA ASP A 343 -1.70 15.89 23.30
C ASP A 343 -2.88 14.94 23.09
N PHE A 344 -2.64 13.65 23.31
CA PHE A 344 -3.67 12.61 23.23
C PHE A 344 -4.41 12.39 24.56
N ALA A 345 -3.96 12.97 25.67
CA ALA A 345 -4.48 12.65 27.01
C ALA A 345 -5.95 13.01 27.18
N GLY A 346 -6.44 14.01 26.45
CA GLY A 346 -7.82 14.48 26.50
C GLY A 346 -8.85 13.55 25.82
N HIS A 347 -8.43 12.60 24.98
CA HIS A 347 -9.34 11.80 24.16
C HIS A 347 -9.05 10.29 24.23
N SER A 348 -10.11 9.49 24.25
CA SER A 348 -10.05 8.03 24.14
C SER A 348 -9.94 7.63 22.66
N PRO A 349 -9.13 6.62 22.32
CA PRO A 349 -9.06 6.10 20.97
C PRO A 349 -10.41 5.56 20.49
N LEU A 350 -10.70 5.78 19.21
CA LEU A 350 -11.92 5.36 18.53
C LEU A 350 -11.60 4.24 17.54
N ALA A 351 -12.41 3.19 17.50
CA ALA A 351 -12.40 2.20 16.44
C ALA A 351 -13.77 2.14 15.76
N ILE A 352 -13.81 2.28 14.44
CA ILE A 352 -15.03 2.22 13.65
C ILE A 352 -14.97 0.97 12.76
N TYR A 353 -16.01 0.15 12.87
CA TYR A 353 -16.19 -1.10 12.15
C TYR A 353 -17.36 -1.00 11.18
N PRO A 354 -17.15 -1.32 9.89
CA PRO A 354 -18.25 -1.32 8.92
C PRO A 354 -19.20 -2.49 9.15
N PRO A 355 -20.46 -2.36 8.71
CA PRO A 355 -21.40 -3.48 8.65
C PRO A 355 -20.88 -4.65 7.81
N GLU A 356 -21.34 -5.86 8.12
CA GLU A 356 -21.01 -7.04 7.32
C GLU A 356 -21.55 -6.86 5.89
N GLY A 357 -20.70 -7.12 4.90
CA GLY A 357 -21.10 -6.99 3.50
C GLY A 357 -21.24 -5.55 3.00
N TYR A 358 -20.79 -4.52 3.74
CA TYR A 358 -20.85 -3.12 3.28
C TYR A 358 -20.25 -2.92 1.88
N HIS A 359 -19.23 -3.72 1.54
CA HIS A 359 -18.50 -3.66 0.27
C HIS A 359 -19.25 -4.27 -0.92
N ARG A 360 -20.37 -4.96 -0.70
CA ARG A 360 -21.07 -5.71 -1.76
C ARG A 360 -21.72 -4.83 -2.81
N ASN A 361 -22.09 -3.60 -2.46
CA ASN A 361 -22.66 -2.63 -3.38
C ASN A 361 -22.25 -1.21 -2.99
N GLU A 362 -22.26 -0.31 -3.95
CA GLU A 362 -21.83 1.07 -3.75
C GLU A 362 -22.67 1.85 -2.74
N ALA A 363 -24.01 1.72 -2.80
CA ALA A 363 -24.91 2.41 -1.89
C ALA A 363 -24.61 2.09 -0.42
N SER A 364 -24.33 0.82 -0.10
CA SER A 364 -23.93 0.40 1.25
C SER A 364 -22.58 0.95 1.68
N ARG A 365 -21.62 1.11 0.75
CA ARG A 365 -20.33 1.75 1.05
C ARG A 365 -20.49 3.23 1.35
N LEU A 366 -21.24 3.95 0.53
CA LEU A 366 -21.50 5.39 0.70
C LEU A 366 -22.30 5.67 1.97
N ALA A 367 -23.35 4.88 2.23
CA ALA A 367 -24.11 4.91 3.48
C ALA A 367 -23.21 4.76 4.72
N PHE A 368 -22.27 3.82 4.66
CA PHE A 368 -21.30 3.65 5.73
C PHE A 368 -20.38 4.88 5.87
N GLY A 369 -19.85 5.41 4.76
CA GLY A 369 -19.05 6.64 4.76
C GLY A 369 -19.78 7.84 5.36
N GLU A 370 -21.04 8.05 5.00
CA GLU A 370 -21.87 9.09 5.61
C GLU A 370 -22.01 8.89 7.13
N SER A 371 -22.23 7.64 7.57
CA SER A 371 -22.32 7.35 9.00
C SER A 371 -20.99 7.61 9.72
N VAL A 372 -19.85 7.39 9.07
CA VAL A 372 -18.53 7.72 9.63
C VAL A 372 -18.39 9.23 9.83
N VAL A 373 -18.75 10.03 8.82
CA VAL A 373 -18.70 11.51 8.92
C VAL A 373 -19.60 12.00 10.07
N ARG A 374 -20.87 11.55 10.11
CA ARG A 374 -21.81 11.91 11.18
C ARG A 374 -21.32 11.48 12.56
N THR A 375 -20.69 10.31 12.66
CA THR A 375 -20.11 9.81 13.93
C THR A 375 -19.00 10.72 14.42
N LEU A 376 -18.08 11.12 13.53
CA LEU A 376 -16.94 11.96 13.89
C LEU A 376 -17.32 13.43 14.16
N GLN A 377 -18.45 13.90 13.61
CA GLN A 377 -19.04 15.21 13.94
C GLN A 377 -19.95 15.17 15.18
N SER A 378 -20.32 13.97 15.67
CA SER A 378 -21.30 13.83 16.75
C SER A 378 -20.76 14.33 18.08
N ALA A 379 -21.46 15.31 18.66
CA ALA A 379 -21.21 15.78 20.02
C ALA A 379 -21.32 14.65 21.06
N GLU A 380 -22.19 13.65 20.84
CA GLU A 380 -22.33 12.50 21.73
C GLU A 380 -21.06 11.62 21.72
N VAL A 381 -20.51 11.36 20.53
CA VAL A 381 -19.30 10.56 20.39
C VAL A 381 -18.11 11.33 20.98
N ALA A 382 -18.01 12.63 20.70
CA ALA A 382 -16.99 13.50 21.27
C ALA A 382 -17.05 13.53 22.81
N ALA A 383 -18.25 13.68 23.38
CA ALA A 383 -18.48 13.67 24.82
C ALA A 383 -18.04 12.36 25.48
N ARG A 384 -18.42 11.22 24.87
CA ARG A 384 -18.07 9.88 25.39
C ARG A 384 -16.59 9.55 25.21
N ALA A 385 -15.96 10.07 24.16
CA ALA A 385 -14.53 9.89 23.93
C ALA A 385 -13.67 10.80 24.82
N SER A 386 -14.21 11.93 25.30
CA SER A 386 -13.48 12.85 26.17
C SER A 386 -13.07 12.17 27.48
N ARG A 387 -11.81 12.35 27.86
CA ARG A 387 -11.24 11.93 29.16
C ARG A 387 -11.22 13.07 30.16
N ALA A 388 -11.63 14.28 29.76
CA ALA A 388 -11.79 15.40 30.68
C ALA A 388 -12.76 14.96 31.79
N SER A 389 -12.35 15.12 33.05
CA SER A 389 -13.15 14.68 34.19
C SER A 389 -14.51 15.36 34.16
N SER A 390 -15.51 14.68 34.71
CA SER A 390 -16.90 15.09 34.87
C SER A 390 -17.13 16.36 35.71
N SER A 391 -16.18 17.30 35.71
CA SER A 391 -16.38 18.67 36.17
C SER A 391 -17.52 19.28 35.36
N ARG A 392 -18.60 19.62 36.07
CA ARG A 392 -19.92 20.01 35.54
C ARG A 392 -19.95 21.36 34.81
N GLU A 393 -18.81 21.91 34.42
CA GLU A 393 -18.67 23.28 33.89
C GLU A 393 -18.04 23.36 32.49
N ALA A 394 -17.74 22.23 31.85
CA ALA A 394 -17.30 22.22 30.45
C ALA A 394 -18.52 22.28 29.50
N ASP A 395 -19.11 23.47 29.36
CA ASP A 395 -20.06 23.79 28.28
C ASP A 395 -19.31 23.74 26.94
N GLY A 396 -19.19 22.53 26.39
CA GLY A 396 -18.60 22.26 25.07
C GLY A 396 -17.56 21.15 25.13
N HIS A 397 -17.96 19.92 24.82
CA HIS A 397 -16.99 18.87 24.50
C HIS A 397 -16.31 19.23 23.18
N ALA A 398 -15.12 19.84 23.27
CA ALA A 398 -14.34 20.23 22.10
C ALA A 398 -13.94 18.99 21.29
N LEU A 399 -14.14 19.05 19.97
CA LEU A 399 -13.57 18.08 19.04
C LEU A 399 -12.04 18.23 19.05
N ALA A 400 -11.31 17.12 18.92
CA ALA A 400 -9.85 17.17 18.85
C ALA A 400 -9.39 18.01 17.64
N ASP A 401 -8.34 18.82 17.84
CA ASP A 401 -7.71 19.60 16.77
C ASP A 401 -7.15 18.67 15.69
N VAL A 402 -6.60 17.52 16.10
CA VAL A 402 -5.97 16.55 15.18
C VAL A 402 -6.61 15.17 15.31
N LEU A 403 -7.07 14.62 14.18
CA LEU A 403 -7.48 13.21 14.10
C LEU A 403 -6.40 12.39 13.41
N THR A 404 -5.84 11.40 14.12
CA THR A 404 -4.79 10.53 13.58
C THR A 404 -5.37 9.18 13.18
N PHE A 405 -5.31 8.85 11.89
CA PHE A 405 -5.97 7.69 11.32
C PHE A 405 -5.06 6.48 11.14
N ASN A 406 -5.53 5.33 11.63
CA ASN A 406 -5.11 4.01 11.19
C ASN A 406 -6.17 3.46 10.23
N TYR A 407 -5.86 3.37 8.94
CA TYR A 407 -6.84 3.04 7.89
C TYR A 407 -6.60 1.64 7.28
N GLU A 408 -7.57 0.73 7.46
CA GLU A 408 -7.48 -0.68 7.03
C GLU A 408 -8.61 -1.14 6.11
N LEU A 409 -9.54 -0.26 5.74
CA LEU A 409 -10.62 -0.61 4.84
C LEU A 409 -10.07 -0.87 3.44
N ARG A 410 -10.53 -1.95 2.80
CA ARG A 410 -10.12 -2.31 1.43
C ARG A 410 -10.90 -1.60 0.32
N PHE A 411 -12.05 -1.03 0.66
CA PHE A 411 -12.98 -0.49 -0.31
C PHE A 411 -13.24 0.99 -0.02
N PRO A 412 -13.40 1.83 -1.06
CA PRO A 412 -13.77 3.22 -0.88
C PRO A 412 -15.14 3.32 -0.21
N MET A 413 -15.29 4.28 0.70
CA MET A 413 -16.50 4.53 1.47
C MET A 413 -17.13 5.90 1.20
N LEU A 414 -16.40 6.81 0.54
CA LEU A 414 -16.86 8.16 0.18
C LEU A 414 -16.71 8.39 -1.33
N SER A 415 -17.65 9.15 -1.88
CA SER A 415 -17.56 9.79 -3.20
C SER A 415 -17.34 11.30 -3.02
N PRO A 416 -16.88 12.02 -4.07
CA PRO A 416 -16.78 13.48 -4.05
C PRO A 416 -18.10 14.15 -3.66
N SER A 417 -19.19 13.73 -4.30
CA SER A 417 -20.53 14.23 -4.05
C SER A 417 -20.97 14.05 -2.60
N VAL A 418 -20.75 12.87 -2.01
CA VAL A 418 -21.09 12.62 -0.60
C VAL A 418 -20.25 13.51 0.30
N ALA A 419 -18.93 13.61 0.08
CA ALA A 419 -18.06 14.45 0.90
C ALA A 419 -18.46 15.93 0.85
N ALA A 420 -18.78 16.44 -0.34
CA ALA A 420 -19.21 17.82 -0.56
C ALA A 420 -20.53 18.16 0.18
N THR A 421 -21.45 17.21 0.34
CA THR A 421 -22.70 17.46 1.10
C THR A 421 -22.48 17.77 2.59
N PHE A 422 -21.32 17.41 3.16
CA PHE A 422 -20.97 17.72 4.55
C PHE A 422 -20.08 18.96 4.69
N ALA A 423 -19.37 19.35 3.63
CA ALA A 423 -18.57 20.57 3.61
C ALA A 423 -19.51 21.78 3.73
N SER A 424 -19.47 22.45 4.88
CA SER A 424 -20.54 23.36 5.33
C SER A 424 -20.48 24.77 4.70
N SER A 425 -19.81 24.95 3.56
CA SER A 425 -19.72 26.26 2.89
C SER A 425 -20.20 26.19 1.45
N ASP A 426 -21.03 27.15 1.05
CA ASP A 426 -21.48 27.38 -0.33
C ASP A 426 -20.31 27.71 -1.30
N SER A 427 -19.06 27.67 -0.84
CA SER A 427 -17.86 28.10 -1.57
C SER A 427 -16.86 26.98 -1.87
N ILE A 428 -17.03 25.77 -1.36
CA ILE A 428 -16.11 24.66 -1.66
C ILE A 428 -16.60 23.95 -2.93
N ALA A 429 -15.79 24.05 -3.99
CA ALA A 429 -16.03 23.28 -5.21
C ALA A 429 -16.02 21.78 -4.91
N GLU A 430 -16.90 21.02 -5.56
CA GLU A 430 -16.90 19.56 -5.44
C GLU A 430 -15.52 19.00 -5.83
N PRO A 431 -14.90 18.13 -5.01
CA PRO A 431 -13.63 17.51 -5.35
C PRO A 431 -13.69 16.76 -6.67
N LEU A 432 -12.57 16.70 -7.38
CA LEU A 432 -12.51 15.89 -8.59
C LEU A 432 -12.53 14.39 -8.22
N PRO A 433 -13.05 13.53 -9.11
CA PRO A 433 -12.96 12.08 -8.94
C PRO A 433 -11.52 11.61 -8.75
N PHE A 434 -11.34 10.46 -8.11
CA PHE A 434 -10.01 9.89 -7.89
C PHE A 434 -9.26 9.70 -9.20
N GLU A 435 -8.07 10.28 -9.25
CA GLU A 435 -7.04 9.99 -10.24
C GLU A 435 -5.77 9.53 -9.53
N HIS A 436 -4.98 8.69 -10.19
CA HIS A 436 -3.68 8.29 -9.67
C HIS A 436 -2.75 9.48 -9.53
N PHE A 437 -2.02 9.52 -8.42
CA PHE A 437 -1.15 10.66 -8.14
C PHE A 437 0.02 10.68 -9.12
N PRO A 438 0.30 11.83 -9.76
CA PRO A 438 1.49 11.97 -10.57
C PRO A 438 2.72 11.73 -9.70
N TYR A 439 3.66 10.93 -10.21
CA TYR A 439 4.94 10.71 -9.53
C TYR A 439 5.79 11.98 -9.54
N ALA A 440 6.74 12.06 -8.60
CA ALA A 440 7.72 13.12 -8.55
C ALA A 440 8.46 13.27 -9.88
N GLU A 441 8.78 14.52 -10.24
CA GLU A 441 9.38 14.87 -11.53
C GLU A 441 10.72 14.13 -11.75
N THR A 442 11.53 13.97 -10.70
CA THR A 442 12.81 13.26 -10.74
C THR A 442 12.67 11.85 -11.31
N TRP A 443 11.66 11.08 -10.86
CA TRP A 443 11.45 9.70 -11.32
C TRP A 443 10.83 9.64 -12.70
N SER A 444 9.91 10.57 -12.99
CA SER A 444 9.33 10.70 -14.32
C SER A 444 10.39 11.04 -15.38
N SER A 445 11.34 11.92 -15.03
CA SER A 445 12.47 12.32 -15.88
C SER A 445 13.47 11.20 -16.06
N LEU A 446 13.83 10.48 -14.99
CA LEU A 446 14.71 9.30 -15.08
C LEU A 446 14.10 8.21 -15.95
N ALA A 447 12.82 7.91 -15.77
CA ALA A 447 12.12 6.93 -16.59
C ALA A 447 12.01 7.36 -18.06
N ALA A 448 11.77 8.65 -18.32
CA ALA A 448 11.75 9.19 -19.68
C ALA A 448 13.13 9.08 -20.36
N PHE A 449 14.19 9.39 -19.63
CA PHE A 449 15.57 9.23 -20.10
C PHE A 449 15.85 7.76 -20.46
N LEU A 450 15.58 6.82 -19.54
CA LEU A 450 15.79 5.39 -19.78
C LEU A 450 14.95 4.86 -20.95
N ALA A 451 13.66 5.23 -21.01
CA ALA A 451 12.80 4.84 -22.12
C ALA A 451 13.31 5.36 -23.48
N SER A 452 13.90 6.56 -23.53
CA SER A 452 14.47 7.09 -24.77
C SER A 452 15.69 6.31 -25.25
N ARG A 453 16.53 5.81 -24.33
CA ARG A 453 17.66 4.92 -24.63
C ARG A 453 17.22 3.54 -25.12
N LEU A 454 16.14 3.02 -24.52
CA LEU A 454 15.58 1.71 -24.86
C LEU A 454 14.82 1.72 -26.19
N SER A 455 14.31 2.88 -26.60
CA SER A 455 13.45 3.01 -27.77
C SER A 455 14.10 2.52 -29.09
N PRO A 456 13.36 1.78 -29.96
CA PRO A 456 12.05 1.18 -29.71
C PRO A 456 12.17 -0.15 -28.94
N PHE A 457 11.26 -0.36 -27.98
CA PHE A 457 11.25 -1.53 -27.10
C PHE A 457 9.87 -2.08 -26.78
N VAL A 458 9.87 -3.34 -26.35
CA VAL A 458 8.70 -4.00 -25.75
C VAL A 458 8.86 -3.99 -24.24
N ALA A 459 7.89 -3.45 -23.51
CA ALA A 459 7.80 -3.63 -22.07
C ALA A 459 6.92 -4.83 -21.73
N ILE A 460 7.36 -5.64 -20.78
CA ILE A 460 6.62 -6.76 -20.23
C ILE A 460 6.37 -6.46 -18.76
N HIS A 461 5.13 -6.59 -18.31
CA HIS A 461 4.84 -6.70 -16.89
C HIS A 461 4.37 -8.11 -16.56
N TRP A 462 5.16 -8.83 -15.75
CA TRP A 462 4.87 -10.21 -15.37
C TRP A 462 5.05 -10.45 -13.87
N ARG A 463 3.93 -10.49 -13.16
CA ARG A 463 3.85 -10.75 -11.71
C ARG A 463 3.71 -12.25 -11.44
N THR A 464 4.82 -12.90 -11.12
CA THR A 464 4.94 -14.35 -11.01
C THR A 464 4.49 -14.91 -9.65
N GLU A 465 4.59 -14.13 -8.56
CA GLU A 465 4.27 -14.62 -7.20
C GLU A 465 2.80 -15.03 -7.02
N THR A 466 1.92 -14.51 -7.88
CA THR A 466 0.47 -14.76 -7.78
C THR A 466 0.00 -15.91 -8.68
N LEU A 467 0.89 -16.47 -9.50
CA LEU A 467 0.54 -17.52 -10.46
C LEU A 467 0.72 -18.91 -9.86
N SER A 468 -0.08 -19.86 -10.34
CA SER A 468 0.18 -21.27 -10.03
C SER A 468 1.54 -21.67 -10.62
N PRO A 469 2.44 -22.30 -9.84
CA PRO A 469 3.75 -22.72 -10.34
C PRO A 469 3.70 -23.59 -11.60
N SER A 470 2.64 -24.38 -11.77
CA SER A 470 2.42 -25.22 -12.97
C SER A 470 2.29 -24.40 -14.26
N ASN A 471 1.83 -23.15 -14.16
CA ASN A 471 1.61 -22.28 -15.31
C ASN A 471 2.88 -21.55 -15.74
N LEU A 472 3.85 -21.36 -14.84
CA LEU A 472 5.01 -20.49 -15.08
C LEU A 472 5.85 -20.93 -16.28
N THR A 473 6.14 -22.23 -16.41
CA THR A 473 6.96 -22.74 -17.52
C THR A 473 6.26 -22.64 -18.88
N PRO A 474 4.99 -23.07 -19.03
CA PRO A 474 4.23 -22.82 -20.26
C PRO A 474 4.10 -21.34 -20.60
N CYS A 475 3.78 -20.48 -19.62
CA CYS A 475 3.67 -19.03 -19.82
C CYS A 475 5.01 -18.40 -20.27
N ALA A 476 6.13 -18.79 -19.66
CA ALA A 476 7.46 -18.37 -20.10
C ALA A 476 7.74 -18.75 -21.57
N SER A 477 7.39 -19.98 -21.95
CA SER A 477 7.62 -20.48 -23.32
C SER A 477 6.76 -19.73 -24.35
N SER A 478 5.50 -19.47 -23.98
CA SER A 478 4.56 -18.67 -24.77
C SER A 478 5.04 -17.23 -24.94
N LEU A 479 5.50 -16.60 -23.85
CA LEU A 479 6.08 -15.26 -23.86
C LEU A 479 7.26 -15.14 -24.83
N VAL A 480 8.23 -16.06 -24.76
CA VAL A 480 9.37 -16.05 -25.70
C VAL A 480 8.91 -16.21 -27.15
N THR A 481 7.92 -17.08 -27.40
CA THR A 481 7.35 -17.29 -28.74
C THR A 481 6.69 -16.01 -29.27
N LYS A 482 5.91 -15.32 -28.43
CA LYS A 482 5.28 -14.04 -28.79
C LYS A 482 6.32 -12.96 -29.07
N LEU A 483 7.40 -12.86 -28.29
CA LEU A 483 8.48 -11.91 -28.54
C LEU A 483 9.20 -12.16 -29.88
N VAL A 484 9.43 -13.42 -30.23
CA VAL A 484 9.99 -13.78 -31.55
C VAL A 484 9.02 -13.37 -32.67
N ALA A 485 7.72 -13.61 -32.51
CA ALA A 485 6.72 -13.17 -33.49
C ALA A 485 6.69 -11.64 -33.64
N LEU A 486 6.66 -10.90 -32.53
CA LEU A 486 6.68 -9.44 -32.52
C LEU A 486 7.94 -8.88 -33.19
N LYS A 487 9.12 -9.47 -32.98
CA LYS A 487 10.35 -9.03 -33.67
C LYS A 487 10.33 -9.31 -35.17
N ARG A 488 9.70 -10.40 -35.62
CA ARG A 488 9.50 -10.67 -37.05
C ARG A 488 8.56 -9.65 -37.68
N GLN A 489 7.50 -9.30 -36.97
CA GLN A 489 6.53 -8.28 -37.40
C GLN A 489 7.14 -6.87 -37.37
N TYR A 490 7.98 -6.58 -36.37
CA TYR A 490 8.60 -5.28 -36.14
C TYR A 490 10.13 -5.42 -36.03
N PRO A 491 10.85 -5.53 -37.16
CA PRO A 491 12.30 -5.72 -37.18
C PRO A 491 13.09 -4.61 -36.49
N GLN A 492 12.52 -3.42 -36.34
CA GLN A 492 13.13 -2.27 -35.66
C GLN A 492 13.27 -2.46 -34.15
N LEU A 493 12.52 -3.36 -33.51
CA LEU A 493 12.58 -3.59 -32.06
C LEU A 493 13.98 -4.02 -31.63
N ARG A 494 14.56 -3.33 -30.65
CA ARG A 494 15.93 -3.64 -30.16
C ARG A 494 15.94 -4.24 -28.77
N ASN A 495 15.06 -3.73 -27.92
CA ASN A 495 15.08 -4.03 -26.50
C ASN A 495 13.76 -4.65 -26.02
N VAL A 496 13.88 -5.51 -25.02
CA VAL A 496 12.78 -6.07 -24.24
C VAL A 496 13.03 -5.70 -22.79
N TYR A 497 12.16 -4.89 -22.22
CA TYR A 497 12.21 -4.46 -20.83
C TYR A 497 11.27 -5.32 -19.99
N LEU A 498 11.80 -6.03 -19.00
CA LEU A 498 11.02 -6.91 -18.12
C LEU A 498 10.83 -6.29 -16.75
N ALA A 499 9.61 -5.83 -16.47
CA ALA A 499 9.14 -5.49 -15.13
C ALA A 499 8.54 -6.74 -14.46
N THR A 500 9.19 -7.25 -13.43
CA THR A 500 8.78 -8.46 -12.73
C THR A 500 9.02 -8.35 -11.24
N ASP A 501 8.17 -9.00 -10.46
CA ASP A 501 8.31 -9.15 -9.01
C ASP A 501 9.43 -10.13 -8.62
N TYR A 502 9.92 -10.92 -9.58
CA TYR A 502 10.93 -11.94 -9.35
C TYR A 502 12.36 -11.35 -9.29
N PRO A 503 13.19 -11.71 -8.29
CA PRO A 503 14.58 -11.27 -8.16
C PRO A 503 15.42 -12.00 -9.20
N ILE A 504 15.34 -11.52 -10.43
CA ILE A 504 15.99 -12.15 -11.59
C ILE A 504 17.51 -12.05 -11.51
N GLU A 505 17.99 -11.06 -10.77
CA GLU A 505 19.38 -10.77 -10.45
C GLU A 505 20.00 -11.92 -9.65
N ALA A 506 19.24 -12.51 -8.72
CA ALA A 506 19.68 -13.67 -7.93
C ALA A 506 19.91 -14.94 -8.79
N LEU A 507 19.43 -14.97 -10.04
CA LEU A 507 19.71 -16.06 -10.98
C LEU A 507 20.99 -15.87 -11.79
N ASP A 508 21.62 -14.70 -11.72
CA ASP A 508 22.87 -14.38 -12.39
C ASP A 508 23.84 -13.65 -11.44
N PRO A 509 24.34 -14.33 -10.39
CA PRO A 509 25.21 -13.69 -9.39
C PRO A 509 26.52 -13.15 -9.98
N ALA A 510 26.92 -13.64 -11.16
CA ALA A 510 28.07 -13.11 -11.88
C ALA A 510 27.87 -11.68 -12.41
N ALA A 511 26.61 -11.24 -12.56
CA ALA A 511 26.26 -9.90 -13.04
C ALA A 511 25.82 -8.93 -11.94
N PHE A 512 25.36 -9.42 -10.77
CA PHE A 512 24.71 -8.58 -9.74
C PHE A 512 25.23 -8.78 -8.31
N GLY A 513 26.25 -9.61 -8.11
CA GLY A 513 26.71 -10.00 -6.76
C GLY A 513 25.71 -10.89 -6.01
N GLU A 514 26.05 -11.33 -4.79
CA GLU A 514 25.10 -12.02 -3.91
C GLU A 514 24.14 -11.00 -3.29
N THR A 515 23.06 -10.68 -4.00
CA THR A 515 21.96 -9.87 -3.46
C THR A 515 20.72 -10.75 -3.28
N GLU A 516 20.43 -11.11 -2.02
CA GLU A 516 19.23 -11.87 -1.63
C GLU A 516 17.98 -10.97 -1.42
N ALA A 517 18.05 -9.69 -1.82
CA ALA A 517 16.95 -8.76 -1.60
C ALA A 517 15.82 -9.02 -2.61
N ALA A 518 14.65 -9.41 -2.12
CA ALA A 518 13.47 -9.57 -2.94
C ALA A 518 12.85 -8.21 -3.32
N HIS A 519 12.42 -8.05 -4.58
CA HIS A 519 11.77 -6.83 -5.09
C HIS A 519 10.36 -6.57 -4.53
N SER A 520 9.81 -7.52 -3.77
CA SER A 520 8.48 -7.42 -3.15
C SER A 520 8.47 -8.07 -1.77
N GLY A 521 7.83 -7.41 -0.79
CA GLY A 521 7.69 -7.95 0.57
C GLY A 521 6.85 -9.22 0.65
N THR A 522 5.96 -9.46 -0.33
CA THR A 522 5.21 -10.73 -0.43
C THR A 522 6.04 -11.87 -1.02
N PHE A 523 7.13 -11.54 -1.70
CA PHE A 523 7.95 -12.49 -2.46
C PHE A 523 8.70 -13.47 -1.55
N ALA A 524 9.17 -13.03 -0.37
CA ALA A 524 9.94 -13.85 0.56
C ALA A 524 9.19 -15.09 1.09
N LYS A 525 7.85 -15.10 1.03
CA LYS A 525 7.00 -16.18 1.59
C LYS A 525 6.49 -17.17 0.54
N VAL A 526 6.59 -16.87 -0.76
CA VAL A 526 5.82 -17.58 -1.81
C VAL A 526 6.71 -18.22 -2.89
N VAL A 527 7.98 -17.83 -3.01
CA VAL A 527 8.89 -18.40 -4.01
C VAL A 527 9.19 -19.86 -3.72
N THR A 528 9.05 -20.68 -4.75
CA THR A 528 9.35 -22.12 -4.69
C THR A 528 10.47 -22.48 -5.66
N PRO A 529 11.11 -23.66 -5.52
CA PRO A 529 12.06 -24.17 -6.51
C PRO A 529 11.52 -24.21 -7.94
N GLN A 530 10.20 -24.35 -8.09
CA GLN A 530 9.53 -24.33 -9.40
C GLN A 530 9.55 -22.93 -10.03
N HIS A 531 9.44 -21.86 -9.23
CA HIS A 531 9.62 -20.49 -9.73
C HIS A 531 11.04 -20.28 -10.27
N HIS A 532 12.05 -20.68 -9.49
CA HIS A 532 13.44 -20.60 -9.93
C HIS A 532 13.69 -21.42 -11.21
N ALA A 533 13.17 -22.64 -11.28
CA ALA A 533 13.31 -23.49 -12.46
C ALA A 533 12.64 -22.87 -13.70
N ALA A 534 11.44 -22.33 -13.55
CA ALA A 534 10.72 -21.65 -14.63
C ALA A 534 11.47 -20.40 -15.11
N MET A 535 11.95 -19.56 -14.19
CA MET A 535 12.63 -18.32 -14.55
C MET A 535 14.04 -18.54 -15.12
N ARG A 536 14.80 -19.52 -14.61
CA ARG A 536 16.07 -19.95 -15.23
C ARG A 536 15.85 -20.45 -16.65
N ARG A 537 14.79 -21.24 -16.87
CA ARG A 537 14.43 -21.72 -18.21
C ARG A 537 14.04 -20.56 -19.12
N PHE A 538 13.20 -19.63 -18.65
CA PHE A 538 12.84 -18.42 -19.38
C PHE A 538 14.09 -17.63 -19.83
N LEU A 539 15.03 -17.38 -18.91
CA LEU A 539 16.27 -16.66 -19.21
C LEU A 539 17.14 -17.40 -20.22
N LYS A 540 17.27 -18.73 -20.08
CA LYS A 540 18.02 -19.57 -21.02
C LYS A 540 17.40 -19.52 -22.42
N ASP A 541 16.09 -19.71 -22.52
CA ASP A 541 15.36 -19.72 -23.78
C ASP A 541 15.38 -18.33 -24.43
N SER A 542 15.29 -17.26 -23.63
CA SER A 542 15.44 -15.87 -24.08
C SER A 542 16.84 -15.59 -24.63
N ARG A 543 17.91 -16.04 -23.97
CA ARG A 543 19.29 -15.88 -24.47
C ARG A 543 19.49 -16.62 -25.78
N ALA A 544 19.00 -17.86 -25.89
CA ALA A 544 19.16 -18.66 -27.09
C ALA A 544 18.40 -18.05 -28.28
N LYS A 545 17.10 -17.76 -28.11
CA LYS A 545 16.23 -17.32 -29.21
C LYS A 545 16.29 -15.82 -29.46
N LEU A 546 16.20 -14.99 -28.42
CA LEU A 546 16.11 -13.54 -28.59
C LEU A 546 17.48 -12.94 -28.92
N LYS A 547 18.51 -13.25 -28.13
CA LYS A 547 19.86 -12.70 -28.36
C LYS A 547 20.58 -13.40 -29.52
N GLY A 548 20.48 -14.74 -29.61
CA GLY A 548 21.17 -15.52 -30.62
C GLY A 548 20.57 -15.40 -32.02
N GLU A 549 19.26 -15.62 -32.16
CA GLU A 549 18.62 -15.67 -33.48
C GLU A 549 18.05 -14.31 -33.94
N MET A 550 17.65 -13.45 -33.01
CA MET A 550 16.81 -12.28 -33.31
C MET A 550 17.45 -10.93 -32.93
N GLU A 551 18.66 -10.90 -32.37
CA GLU A 551 19.34 -9.69 -31.88
C GLU A 551 18.48 -8.81 -30.94
N LEU A 552 17.58 -9.42 -30.17
CA LEU A 552 16.79 -8.74 -29.16
C LEU A 552 17.47 -8.80 -27.79
N ARG A 553 17.68 -7.63 -27.19
CA ARG A 553 18.29 -7.50 -25.87
C ARG A 553 17.23 -7.52 -24.76
N LEU A 554 17.31 -8.50 -23.86
CA LEU A 554 16.46 -8.56 -22.66
C LEU A 554 17.13 -7.83 -21.48
N THR A 555 16.46 -6.81 -20.96
CA THR A 555 16.91 -5.96 -19.86
C THR A 555 15.85 -5.80 -18.76
N THR A 556 16.26 -5.25 -17.62
CA THR A 556 15.47 -4.89 -16.44
C THR A 556 15.96 -3.56 -15.89
N PHE A 557 15.23 -2.93 -14.97
CA PHE A 557 15.71 -1.71 -14.33
C PHE A 557 17.13 -1.85 -13.75
N SER A 558 17.36 -2.90 -12.95
CA SER A 558 18.65 -3.16 -12.30
C SER A 558 19.81 -3.31 -13.31
N LYS A 559 19.54 -3.85 -14.50
CA LYS A 559 20.53 -3.95 -15.58
C LYS A 559 20.86 -2.59 -16.19
N GLU A 560 19.84 -1.80 -16.49
CA GLU A 560 20.05 -0.45 -17.04
C GLU A 560 20.79 0.44 -16.04
N GLN A 561 20.53 0.26 -14.75
CA GLN A 561 21.25 0.94 -13.68
C GLN A 561 22.73 0.54 -13.62
N ALA A 562 23.03 -0.76 -13.72
CA ALA A 562 24.41 -1.25 -13.74
C ALA A 562 25.18 -0.76 -14.98
N GLU A 563 24.51 -0.65 -16.14
CA GLU A 563 25.12 -0.09 -17.34
C GLU A 563 25.39 1.41 -17.22
N LEU A 564 24.45 2.16 -16.64
CA LEU A 564 24.67 3.58 -16.33
C LEU A 564 25.84 3.79 -15.38
N GLN A 565 25.97 2.96 -14.35
CA GLN A 565 27.14 2.97 -13.47
C GLN A 565 28.43 2.75 -14.25
N ALA A 566 28.47 1.72 -15.11
CA ALA A 566 29.67 1.40 -15.88
C ALA A 566 30.07 2.55 -16.82
N GLU A 567 29.10 3.20 -17.47
CA GLU A 567 29.33 4.38 -18.32
C GLU A 567 29.89 5.56 -17.52
N MET A 568 29.43 5.77 -16.29
CA MET A 568 29.97 6.80 -15.40
C MET A 568 31.41 6.50 -14.99
N ASP A 569 31.70 5.26 -14.62
CA ASP A 569 33.05 4.82 -14.25
C ASP A 569 34.03 4.99 -15.41
N GLU A 570 33.60 4.67 -16.64
CA GLU A 570 34.39 4.86 -17.87
C GLU A 570 34.60 6.34 -18.22
N ALA A 571 33.59 7.19 -18.00
CA ALA A 571 33.67 8.62 -18.25
C ALA A 571 34.54 9.37 -17.22
N GLY A 572 34.90 8.73 -16.11
CA GLY A 572 35.68 9.34 -15.03
C GLY A 572 34.97 10.54 -14.39
N GLY A 573 33.64 10.57 -14.46
CA GLY A 573 32.80 11.72 -14.08
C GLY A 573 31.59 11.32 -13.23
N GLY A 574 30.97 12.31 -12.58
CA GLY A 574 29.75 12.13 -11.79
C GLY A 574 28.49 11.91 -12.63
N LEU A 575 27.32 11.99 -11.98
CA LEU A 575 26.01 11.85 -12.64
C LEU A 575 25.86 12.78 -13.86
N GLU A 576 26.52 13.94 -13.84
CA GLU A 576 26.51 14.95 -14.91
C GLU A 576 27.14 14.46 -16.21
N ALA A 577 27.97 13.41 -16.18
CA ALA A 577 28.61 12.87 -17.37
C ALA A 577 27.65 12.04 -18.24
N VAL A 578 26.64 11.43 -17.63
CA VAL A 578 25.76 10.44 -18.28
C VAL A 578 24.29 10.87 -18.25
N LEU A 579 23.88 11.68 -17.28
CA LEU A 579 22.50 12.16 -17.15
C LEU A 579 22.33 13.62 -17.61
N PRO A 580 21.11 14.01 -18.03
CA PRO A 580 20.77 15.41 -18.25
C PRO A 580 21.07 16.27 -17.00
N PRO A 581 21.58 17.52 -17.15
CA PRO A 581 22.08 18.32 -16.01
C PRO A 581 21.08 18.53 -14.87
N LEU A 582 19.81 18.78 -15.19
CA LEU A 582 18.75 18.95 -14.19
C LEU A 582 18.51 17.65 -13.41
N LEU A 583 18.46 16.52 -14.10
CA LEU A 583 18.25 15.22 -13.48
C LEU A 583 19.45 14.82 -12.61
N ALA A 584 20.67 15.06 -13.10
CA ALA A 584 21.90 14.85 -12.33
C ALA A 584 21.86 15.65 -11.02
N THR A 585 21.54 16.94 -11.09
CA THR A 585 21.43 17.82 -9.91
C THR A 585 20.36 17.33 -8.93
N GLN A 586 19.18 16.94 -9.43
CA GLN A 586 18.09 16.42 -8.60
C GLN A 586 18.48 15.14 -7.86
N LEU A 587 19.15 14.21 -8.54
CA LEU A 587 19.61 12.96 -7.93
C LEU A 587 20.77 13.18 -6.95
N SER A 588 21.71 14.07 -7.27
CA SER A 588 22.80 14.46 -6.37
C SER A 588 22.27 15.04 -5.05
N ASN A 589 21.25 15.90 -5.10
CA ASN A 589 20.64 16.49 -3.90
C ASN A 589 19.95 15.45 -3.00
N LEU A 590 19.44 14.35 -3.56
CA LEU A 590 18.86 13.26 -2.79
C LEU A 590 19.93 12.40 -2.09
N THR A 591 21.17 12.44 -2.56
CA THR A 591 22.29 11.66 -2.01
C THR A 591 23.14 12.41 -0.99
N SER A 592 23.19 13.74 -1.07
CA SER A 592 24.08 14.56 -0.25
C SER A 592 23.68 14.64 1.24
N SER A 593 22.56 14.06 1.66
CA SER A 593 22.01 14.27 3.00
C SER A 593 22.48 13.28 4.08
N ASP A 594 23.07 12.13 3.73
CA ASP A 594 23.24 11.03 4.71
C ASP A 594 24.64 10.37 4.80
N SER A 595 25.64 10.81 4.03
CA SER A 595 26.99 10.21 4.12
C SER A 595 28.13 11.21 3.96
N ASP A 596 28.98 11.31 4.99
CA ASP A 596 30.25 12.06 5.01
C ASP A 596 31.33 11.50 4.06
N GLU A 597 31.03 10.41 3.33
CA GLU A 597 31.92 9.82 2.34
C GLU A 597 31.33 10.01 0.92
N PRO A 598 32.05 10.67 0.00
CA PRO A 598 31.64 10.79 -1.39
C PRO A 598 31.78 9.43 -2.09
N SER A 599 30.76 8.56 -1.99
CA SER A 599 30.75 7.32 -2.74
C SER A 599 30.48 7.63 -4.22
N SER A 600 31.48 7.42 -5.06
CA SER A 600 31.45 7.58 -6.53
C SER A 600 30.56 6.54 -7.26
N THR A 601 29.68 5.86 -6.54
CA THR A 601 28.81 4.81 -7.06
C THR A 601 27.45 5.42 -7.40
N PHE A 602 27.06 5.37 -8.67
CA PHE A 602 25.68 5.48 -9.13
C PHE A 602 24.77 4.73 -8.17
N LEU A 603 24.02 5.52 -7.41
CA LEU A 603 22.87 5.18 -6.59
C LEU A 603 22.38 3.74 -6.80
N ALA A 604 22.65 2.85 -5.85
CA ALA A 604 21.81 1.70 -5.62
C ALA A 604 20.43 2.25 -5.17
N LEU A 605 19.54 2.55 -6.12
CA LEU A 605 18.20 3.10 -5.87
C LEU A 605 17.38 2.24 -4.90
N ASP A 606 17.66 0.95 -4.85
CA ASP A 606 17.17 0.00 -3.85
C ASP A 606 17.66 0.31 -2.43
N ALA A 607 18.89 0.80 -2.27
CA ALA A 607 19.41 1.33 -1.00
C ALA A 607 18.76 2.67 -0.62
N LEU A 608 18.42 3.50 -1.61
CA LEU A 608 17.68 4.75 -1.39
C LEU A 608 16.25 4.46 -0.95
N ASP A 609 15.51 3.65 -1.70
CA ASP A 609 14.22 3.09 -1.29
C ASP A 609 13.74 2.01 -2.28
N SER A 610 13.52 0.78 -1.81
CA SER A 610 13.10 -0.34 -2.66
C SER A 610 11.76 -0.15 -3.38
N GLY A 611 10.91 0.77 -2.92
CA GLY A 611 9.66 1.09 -3.61
C GLY A 611 9.84 1.84 -4.93
N LEU A 612 11.01 2.45 -5.15
CA LEU A 612 11.32 3.16 -6.40
C LEU A 612 11.40 2.23 -7.61
N LEU A 613 11.81 0.97 -7.42
CA LEU A 613 11.93 0.00 -8.51
C LEU A 613 10.58 -0.22 -9.21
N GLY A 614 9.52 -0.45 -8.44
CA GLY A 614 8.17 -0.61 -8.98
C GLY A 614 7.63 0.67 -9.64
N ILE A 615 7.98 1.85 -9.11
CA ILE A 615 7.60 3.14 -9.69
C ILE A 615 8.29 3.34 -11.05
N LEU A 616 9.59 3.07 -11.13
CA LEU A 616 10.37 3.23 -12.35
C LEU A 616 9.98 2.19 -13.41
N ASP A 617 9.78 0.93 -13.02
CA ASP A 617 9.26 -0.12 -13.90
C ASP A 617 7.95 0.33 -14.56
N LYS A 618 7.02 0.89 -13.77
CA LYS A 618 5.74 1.41 -14.26
C LYS A 618 5.93 2.53 -15.26
N LEU A 619 6.71 3.54 -14.89
CA LEU A 619 6.94 4.74 -15.71
C LEU A 619 7.65 4.41 -17.02
N ILE A 620 8.61 3.47 -17.00
CA ILE A 620 9.31 3.01 -18.20
C ILE A 620 8.34 2.21 -19.08
N ALA A 621 7.60 1.27 -18.51
CA ALA A 621 6.67 0.44 -19.27
C ALA A 621 5.51 1.25 -19.90
N MET A 622 5.04 2.32 -19.25
CA MET A 622 4.07 3.25 -19.82
C MET A 622 4.56 3.90 -21.11
N ARG A 623 5.88 4.08 -21.28
CA ARG A 623 6.52 4.74 -22.43
C ARG A 623 6.98 3.77 -23.52
N ALA A 624 6.75 2.48 -23.36
CA ALA A 624 7.14 1.49 -24.35
C ALA A 624 6.30 1.61 -25.62
N GLN A 625 6.87 1.25 -26.76
CA GLN A 625 6.11 1.23 -28.01
C GLN A 625 5.08 0.10 -27.96
N LEU A 626 5.50 -1.08 -27.50
CA LEU A 626 4.63 -2.23 -27.26
C LEU A 626 4.61 -2.59 -25.78
N PHE A 627 3.42 -2.88 -25.24
CA PHE A 627 3.27 -3.42 -23.90
C PHE A 627 2.71 -4.84 -23.96
N LEU A 628 3.34 -5.77 -23.26
CA LEU A 628 2.98 -7.18 -23.26
C LEU A 628 2.65 -7.64 -21.83
N THR A 629 1.50 -8.27 -21.65
CA THR A 629 1.10 -8.83 -20.35
C THR A 629 0.42 -10.19 -20.51
N GLY A 630 0.42 -11.01 -19.46
CA GLY A 630 -0.19 -12.33 -19.52
C GLY A 630 -1.72 -12.22 -19.60
N VAL A 631 -2.38 -13.20 -20.24
CA VAL A 631 -3.84 -13.30 -20.21
C VAL A 631 -4.29 -13.55 -18.76
N PRO A 632 -5.18 -12.70 -18.20
CA PRO A 632 -5.73 -12.92 -16.87
C PRO A 632 -6.68 -14.12 -16.86
N GLY A 633 -6.76 -14.80 -15.72
CA GLY A 633 -7.74 -15.89 -15.57
C GLY A 633 -9.17 -15.38 -15.42
N VAL A 634 -10.14 -16.28 -15.53
CA VAL A 634 -11.56 -15.94 -15.33
C VAL A 634 -11.81 -15.62 -13.85
N GLY A 635 -12.21 -14.38 -13.58
CA GLY A 635 -12.44 -13.89 -12.23
C GLY A 635 -11.15 -13.78 -11.40
N SER A 636 -11.18 -14.26 -10.16
CA SER A 636 -10.00 -14.26 -9.28
C SER A 636 -9.12 -15.51 -9.45
N SER A 637 -9.50 -16.44 -10.33
CA SER A 637 -8.75 -17.69 -10.55
C SER A 637 -7.47 -17.42 -11.33
N THR A 638 -6.38 -18.05 -10.92
CA THR A 638 -5.13 -18.10 -11.71
C THR A 638 -4.94 -19.47 -12.39
N ALA A 639 -5.89 -20.39 -12.24
CA ALA A 639 -5.90 -21.63 -12.99
C ALA A 639 -6.06 -21.31 -14.48
N GLY A 640 -5.13 -21.81 -15.30
CA GLY A 640 -5.15 -21.53 -16.74
C GLY A 640 -4.65 -20.13 -17.14
N ALA A 641 -4.16 -19.31 -16.21
CA ALA A 641 -3.79 -17.92 -16.48
C ALA A 641 -2.27 -17.70 -16.55
N CYS A 642 -1.85 -16.68 -17.31
CA CYS A 642 -0.46 -16.19 -17.35
C CYS A 642 -0.26 -14.85 -16.63
N ALA A 643 -1.33 -14.21 -16.19
CA ALA A 643 -1.28 -13.09 -15.25
C ALA A 643 -2.46 -13.15 -14.27
N LYS A 644 -2.35 -12.39 -13.19
CA LYS A 644 -3.50 -11.95 -12.40
C LYS A 644 -3.77 -10.49 -12.77
N LEU A 645 -5.03 -10.14 -12.99
CA LEU A 645 -5.41 -8.75 -13.24
C LEU A 645 -5.01 -7.90 -12.01
N SER A 646 -3.94 -7.12 -12.14
CA SER A 646 -3.40 -6.28 -11.08
C SER A 646 -3.72 -4.82 -11.34
N SER A 647 -3.86 -4.03 -10.28
CA SER A 647 -4.07 -2.59 -10.41
C SER A 647 -2.93 -1.92 -11.16
N PHE A 648 -1.70 -2.42 -11.00
CA PHE A 648 -0.53 -1.99 -11.78
C PHE A 648 -0.77 -2.18 -13.29
N THR A 649 -1.06 -3.41 -13.72
CA THR A 649 -1.27 -3.72 -15.15
C THR A 649 -2.42 -2.91 -15.73
N ASN A 650 -3.53 -2.79 -14.99
CA ASN A 650 -4.68 -2.01 -15.43
C ASN A 650 -4.34 -0.54 -15.64
N GLN A 651 -3.52 0.06 -14.78
CA GLN A 651 -3.07 1.45 -14.97
C GLN A 651 -2.21 1.61 -16.21
N LEU A 652 -1.31 0.67 -16.50
CA LEU A 652 -0.52 0.72 -17.73
C LEU A 652 -1.44 0.65 -18.94
N VAL A 653 -2.38 -0.29 -18.96
CA VAL A 653 -3.34 -0.46 -20.07
C VAL A 653 -4.19 0.80 -20.24
N GLN A 654 -4.78 1.34 -19.16
CA GLN A 654 -5.62 2.53 -19.22
C GLN A 654 -4.85 3.79 -19.66
N ALA A 655 -3.65 4.01 -19.12
CA ALA A 655 -2.84 5.16 -19.50
C ALA A 655 -2.45 5.11 -20.99
N ARG A 656 -2.23 3.90 -21.51
CA ARG A 656 -1.97 3.65 -22.92
C ARG A 656 -3.21 3.89 -23.76
N GLU A 657 -4.35 3.30 -23.41
CA GLU A 657 -5.61 3.53 -24.11
C GLU A 657 -5.97 5.02 -24.21
N LYS A 658 -5.72 5.80 -23.16
CA LYS A 658 -5.90 7.27 -23.15
C LYS A 658 -5.06 7.96 -24.23
N VAL A 659 -3.75 7.68 -24.27
CA VAL A 659 -2.83 8.25 -25.28
C VAL A 659 -3.24 7.84 -26.71
N ARG A 660 -3.81 6.63 -26.89
CA ARG A 660 -4.25 6.15 -28.20
C ARG A 660 -5.47 6.94 -28.66
N GLY A 661 -6.44 7.15 -27.77
CA GLY A 661 -7.63 7.96 -28.06
C GLY A 661 -7.27 9.40 -28.45
N GLU A 662 -6.28 10.00 -27.79
CA GLU A 662 -5.80 11.35 -28.11
C GLU A 662 -5.11 11.43 -29.49
N THR A 663 -4.40 10.38 -29.90
CA THR A 663 -3.65 10.37 -31.18
C THR A 663 -4.55 10.06 -32.39
N GLU A 664 -5.52 9.15 -32.24
CA GLU A 664 -6.47 8.78 -33.31
C GLU A 664 -7.42 9.93 -33.70
N GLU A 665 -7.65 10.89 -32.81
CA GLU A 665 -8.45 12.09 -33.11
C GLU A 665 -7.67 13.12 -33.96
N GLU A 666 -6.33 13.09 -33.95
CA GLU A 666 -5.48 14.08 -34.64
C GLU A 666 -4.95 13.61 -36.00
N ASP A 667 -4.65 12.31 -36.17
CA ASP A 667 -4.11 11.78 -37.44
C ASP A 667 -4.92 10.55 -37.88
N GLY A 668 -5.71 10.73 -38.93
CA GLY A 668 -6.53 9.68 -39.53
C GLY A 668 -5.70 8.57 -40.19
N GLY A 669 -5.26 7.62 -39.38
CA GLY A 669 -4.81 6.28 -39.80
C GLY A 669 -3.33 6.14 -40.13
N GLU A 670 -2.63 5.33 -39.32
CA GLU A 670 -1.70 4.29 -39.81
C GLU A 670 -1.41 3.29 -38.68
N ASP A 671 -1.22 2.01 -39.05
CA ASP A 671 -0.84 0.87 -38.20
C ASP A 671 0.54 1.08 -37.52
N GLY A 672 0.62 2.05 -36.61
CA GLY A 672 1.83 2.38 -35.89
C GLY A 672 2.14 1.35 -34.80
N LEU A 673 3.44 1.04 -34.63
CA LEU A 673 4.00 0.29 -33.49
C LEU A 673 3.55 0.85 -32.12
N TRP A 674 3.11 2.10 -32.09
CA TRP A 674 2.90 2.87 -30.88
C TRP A 674 1.62 2.45 -30.17
N ASN A 675 1.77 2.25 -28.87
CA ASN A 675 0.67 2.16 -27.93
C ASN A 675 -0.19 0.88 -28.00
N THR A 676 0.32 -0.17 -28.63
CA THR A 676 -0.35 -1.47 -28.64
C THR A 676 -0.19 -2.19 -27.29
N VAL A 677 -1.26 -2.83 -26.82
CA VAL A 677 -1.26 -3.79 -25.72
C VAL A 677 -1.44 -5.17 -26.33
N ALA A 678 -0.52 -6.08 -26.04
CA ALA A 678 -0.55 -7.45 -26.52
C ALA A 678 -0.58 -8.43 -25.34
N HIS A 679 -1.05 -9.65 -25.61
CA HIS A 679 -1.18 -10.69 -24.61
C HIS A 679 -0.41 -11.97 -24.93
N PHE A 680 0.00 -12.69 -23.88
CA PHE A 680 0.50 -14.07 -23.97
C PHE A 680 -0.30 -15.01 -23.08
N SER A 681 -0.59 -16.21 -23.59
CA SER A 681 -1.51 -17.18 -22.98
C SER A 681 -0.87 -18.56 -22.82
N LEU A 682 -1.52 -19.47 -22.09
CA LEU A 682 -1.03 -20.84 -21.96
C LEU A 682 -1.13 -21.66 -23.26
N SER A 683 -2.14 -21.39 -24.09
CA SER A 683 -2.30 -22.09 -25.38
C SER A 683 -1.27 -21.64 -26.42
N GLY A 684 -0.67 -20.47 -26.22
CA GLY A 684 0.18 -19.82 -27.22
C GLY A 684 -0.63 -19.26 -28.40
N GLU A 685 -1.96 -19.37 -28.37
CA GLU A 685 -2.85 -18.73 -29.32
C GLU A 685 -2.96 -17.24 -29.02
N GLU A 686 -3.09 -16.44 -30.08
CA GLU A 686 -3.39 -15.02 -29.95
C GLU A 686 -4.77 -14.84 -29.34
N VAL A 687 -4.81 -14.09 -28.24
CA VAL A 687 -6.03 -13.63 -27.62
C VAL A 687 -6.01 -12.13 -27.85
N ASP A 688 -6.81 -11.69 -28.81
CA ASP A 688 -7.04 -10.27 -29.11
C ASP A 688 -7.89 -9.61 -28.01
#